data_AF-A0A936MFS3-F1
#
_entry.id   AF-A0A936MFS3-F1
#
_cell.length_a   1.000
_cell.length_b   1.000
_cell.length_c   1.000
_cell.angle_alpha   90.00
_cell.angle_beta   90.00
_cell.angle_gamma   90.00
#
_symmetry.space_group_name_H-M   'P 1'
#
loop_
_entity.id
_entity.type
_entity.pdbx_description
1 polymer ?
#
loop_
_entity_poly.entity_id
_entity_poly.type
_entity_poly.pdbx_seq_one_letter_code
_entity_poly.pdbx_strand_id
1 'polypeptide(L)'
;MDVVSHCAMPAWGFVWQFHTGMYFQTIVVKATFSLAPGTSTLAADQETSNDEDSHWDDDETRSIAVPSDKVPFKLRADVLLVGHAYAPNKQPMRSVMTRLTVGEIDKSIEVYCDRNFSIRDGQLKEGPRFLKMPLRWEKAAGGPDTNNPVGMRFDALPDANGAVAVPNLQPPTVVVSQRTDTFAPVGYGPIAPNWPTRMERLRHLAGTSAYRDWEKKPLPQELGHGFFQSAPLDQQVAELRANERIVLENLHPEYPRLVTNLPNLRPKAIAHRATGEREDVKLVADTLWIDTDRGICVLVWRGGIGLRHAAEPGQIIVTVDDPAASVVAVAKATEELVQPSLSVLIAENDPSVEDLAGMTLVPGFDISKVVGNVMPFIGGGATPISQSKPRTADAVLPFGGSSNLPTPPPMVTAAPRVDPIAPPISNTPRAPGDAPGAPRPTPMSIGQIMVAAPNVEVPAHGSEKPALAGPVPSAESNEKPAVIQDAAMGGALAASNAAAESASRASAKALTGRVSVDLIWLNAGSMPRIRKQSAWKEILGSVKVRPEDEDLDDDFPPGRRLPAKDRREALAILCRGEPLDMLGVEEALARATEDENGFTPPLVLAAGELVMRFDELETLKATLAALAPHAHGDKRLEEAIARVQEMFKMPWAQGANAVLEETTANLRKLFVEGRKGAPVEVFDAQVEQTLLEHRHYRKRTVFGQPRVVGTLITPGTKAAAPVYLPESLAKELPGLRRMGVRLIGEVRPRAEQGEMSAVAVRAVAVGRSLSS
;
A
#
# COMPACT_ATOMS: atom_id res chain seq x y z
N MET A 1 -10.57 -26.45 -3.64
CA MET A 1 -10.48 -26.84 -2.22
C MET A 1 -10.30 -25.59 -1.38
N ASP A 2 -10.80 -25.59 -0.15
CA ASP A 2 -10.75 -24.41 0.71
C ASP A 2 -9.45 -24.42 1.51
N VAL A 3 -8.69 -23.32 1.53
CA VAL A 3 -7.43 -23.22 2.28
C VAL A 3 -7.72 -22.62 3.64
N VAL A 4 -7.31 -23.30 4.72
CA VAL A 4 -7.55 -22.88 6.10
C VAL A 4 -6.24 -22.91 6.89
N SER A 5 -5.89 -21.80 7.53
CA SER A 5 -4.71 -21.72 8.41
C SER A 5 -5.08 -22.06 9.85
N HIS A 6 -4.36 -23.02 10.45
CA HIS A 6 -4.41 -23.35 11.87
C HIS A 6 -3.17 -22.80 12.61
N CYS A 7 -2.56 -21.73 12.09
CA CYS A 7 -1.40 -21.07 12.69
C CYS A 7 -1.51 -19.55 12.49
N ALA A 8 -0.63 -18.78 13.15
CA ALA A 8 -0.66 -17.32 13.10
C ALA A 8 -0.35 -16.73 11.70
N MET A 9 0.15 -17.53 10.76
CA MET A 9 0.49 -17.08 9.40
C MET A 9 -0.76 -17.12 8.51
N PRO A 10 -1.16 -16.01 7.85
CA PRO A 10 -2.23 -16.06 6.86
C PRO A 10 -1.90 -17.02 5.71
N ALA A 11 -2.91 -17.78 5.29
CA ALA A 11 -2.81 -18.70 4.17
C ALA A 11 -4.08 -18.67 3.32
N TRP A 12 -3.91 -18.82 2.01
CA TRP A 12 -4.98 -18.77 1.02
C TRP A 12 -4.56 -19.54 -0.23
N GLY A 13 -5.41 -19.56 -1.25
CA GLY A 13 -5.04 -20.13 -2.54
C GLY A 13 -6.07 -19.87 -3.63
N PHE A 14 -5.66 -20.12 -4.87
CA PHE A 14 -6.48 -19.86 -6.06
C PHE A 14 -6.28 -20.96 -7.11
N VAL A 15 -7.28 -21.15 -7.95
CA VAL A 15 -7.32 -22.18 -8.99
C VAL A 15 -7.03 -21.55 -10.35
N TRP A 16 -6.19 -22.21 -11.15
CA TRP A 16 -5.81 -21.79 -12.50
C TRP A 16 -5.63 -23.03 -13.40
N GLN A 17 -5.43 -22.81 -14.71
CA GLN A 17 -5.24 -23.89 -15.68
C GLN A 17 -3.81 -23.92 -16.21
N PHE A 18 -3.13 -25.06 -16.06
CA PHE A 18 -1.82 -25.26 -16.68
C PHE A 18 -1.97 -25.52 -18.17
N HIS A 19 -2.95 -26.32 -18.56
CA HIS A 19 -3.43 -26.53 -19.93
C HIS A 19 -4.96 -26.61 -19.89
N THR A 20 -5.62 -26.56 -21.05
CA THR A 20 -7.08 -26.74 -21.16
C THR A 20 -7.53 -28.02 -20.44
N GLY A 21 -8.32 -27.85 -19.37
CA GLY A 21 -8.84 -28.97 -18.57
C GLY A 21 -7.87 -29.54 -17.51
N MET A 22 -6.62 -29.11 -17.46
CA MET A 22 -5.67 -29.45 -16.38
C MET A 22 -5.63 -28.32 -15.34
N TYR A 23 -6.35 -28.52 -14.24
CA TYR A 23 -6.50 -27.56 -13.16
C TYR A 23 -5.44 -27.74 -12.08
N PHE A 24 -4.91 -26.64 -11.58
CA PHE A 24 -4.01 -26.59 -10.44
C PHE A 24 -4.57 -25.60 -9.42
N GLN A 25 -4.38 -25.91 -8.13
CA GLN A 25 -4.55 -24.94 -7.06
C GLN A 25 -3.19 -24.57 -6.52
N THR A 26 -2.89 -23.27 -6.50
CA THR A 26 -1.71 -22.72 -5.84
C THR A 26 -2.09 -22.34 -4.42
N ILE A 27 -1.29 -22.77 -3.45
CA ILE A 27 -1.41 -22.47 -2.03
C ILE A 27 -0.32 -21.46 -1.70
N VAL A 28 -0.68 -20.42 -0.97
CA VAL A 28 0.22 -19.36 -0.52
C VAL A 28 0.11 -19.24 0.99
N VAL A 29 1.26 -19.23 1.67
CA VAL A 29 1.37 -18.96 3.11
C VAL A 29 2.33 -17.78 3.27
N LYS A 30 1.94 -16.78 4.04
CA LYS A 30 2.68 -15.53 4.21
C LYS A 30 2.99 -15.30 5.68
N ALA A 31 4.23 -14.93 6.01
CA ALA A 31 4.62 -14.59 7.37
C ALA A 31 5.41 -13.29 7.43
N THR A 32 5.01 -12.40 8.32
CA THR A 32 5.69 -11.14 8.62
C THR A 32 6.56 -11.29 9.84
N PHE A 33 7.81 -10.83 9.74
CA PHE A 33 8.79 -10.80 10.81
C PHE A 33 9.27 -9.37 11.06
N SER A 34 9.45 -9.01 12.33
CA SER A 34 10.10 -7.74 12.70
C SER A 34 11.61 -7.85 12.51
N LEU A 35 12.22 -6.88 11.82
CA LEU A 35 13.67 -6.82 11.63
C LEU A 35 14.36 -6.39 12.93
N ALA A 36 15.01 -7.34 13.58
CA ALA A 36 15.78 -7.11 14.81
C ALA A 36 17.19 -7.72 14.70
N PRO A 37 18.22 -7.17 15.38
CA PRO A 37 19.54 -7.77 15.40
C PRO A 37 19.53 -9.21 15.92
N GLY A 38 20.30 -10.10 15.26
CA GLY A 38 20.42 -11.50 15.63
C GLY A 38 19.36 -12.39 14.98
N THR A 39 18.09 -12.25 15.32
CA THR A 39 17.00 -13.08 14.77
C THR A 39 15.71 -12.29 14.67
N SER A 40 15.09 -12.30 13.49
CA SER A 40 13.80 -11.65 13.24
C SER A 40 12.67 -12.50 13.79
N THR A 41 11.90 -11.97 14.74
CA THR A 41 10.76 -12.67 15.36
C THR A 41 9.50 -12.50 14.52
N LEU A 42 8.59 -13.48 14.55
CA LEU A 42 7.26 -13.34 13.94
C LEU A 42 6.56 -12.12 14.54
N ALA A 43 6.05 -11.23 13.69
CA ALA A 43 5.36 -10.01 14.11
C ALA A 43 3.98 -10.36 14.70
N ALA A 44 3.48 -9.54 15.63
CA ALA A 44 2.13 -9.69 16.17
C ALA A 44 1.07 -9.43 15.08
N ASP A 45 1.26 -8.35 14.33
CA ASP A 45 0.44 -8.01 13.16
C ASP A 45 1.06 -8.64 11.91
N GLN A 46 0.26 -9.41 11.16
CA GLN A 46 0.69 -10.09 9.95
C GLN A 46 0.20 -9.33 8.71
N GLU A 47 1.00 -9.35 7.65
CA GLU A 47 0.62 -8.76 6.37
C GLU A 47 -0.45 -9.64 5.71
N THR A 48 -1.56 -9.04 5.30
CA THR A 48 -2.55 -9.71 4.47
C THR A 48 -1.91 -10.11 3.14
N SER A 49 -2.46 -11.16 2.52
CA SER A 49 -2.00 -11.55 1.19
C SER A 49 -2.51 -10.59 0.13
N ASN A 50 -1.68 -10.33 -0.86
CA ASN A 50 -1.87 -9.26 -1.82
C ASN A 50 -2.16 -9.83 -3.22
N ASP A 51 -3.37 -9.64 -3.73
CA ASP A 51 -3.78 -10.21 -5.02
C ASP A 51 -3.17 -9.47 -6.23
N GLU A 52 -2.85 -8.18 -6.10
CA GLU A 52 -2.45 -7.30 -7.20
C GLU A 52 -1.17 -6.51 -6.85
N ASP A 53 -0.37 -6.12 -7.84
CA ASP A 53 0.85 -5.34 -7.58
C ASP A 53 0.47 -3.94 -7.03
N SER A 54 0.94 -3.57 -5.84
CA SER A 54 0.68 -2.24 -5.25
C SER A 54 1.77 -1.25 -5.65
N HIS A 55 1.39 -0.17 -6.33
CA HIS A 55 2.32 0.86 -6.82
C HIS A 55 2.60 1.95 -5.78
N TRP A 56 3.73 2.65 -5.90
CA TRP A 56 4.03 3.79 -5.04
C TRP A 56 2.98 4.89 -5.20
N ASP A 57 2.59 5.49 -4.07
CA ASP A 57 1.71 6.65 -4.01
C ASP A 57 0.35 6.42 -4.73
N ASP A 58 -0.10 5.16 -4.78
CA ASP A 58 -1.31 4.64 -5.47
C ASP A 58 -1.39 4.97 -6.98
N ASP A 59 -0.24 5.09 -7.63
CA ASP A 59 -0.09 5.56 -9.02
C ASP A 59 0.51 4.46 -9.92
N GLU A 60 -0.32 3.82 -10.77
CA GLU A 60 0.10 2.75 -11.70
C GLU A 60 1.26 3.16 -12.65
N THR A 61 1.50 4.47 -12.84
CA THR A 61 2.60 4.97 -13.68
C THR A 61 3.97 4.90 -12.98
N ARG A 62 3.99 4.61 -11.67
CA ARG A 62 5.20 4.47 -10.85
C ARG A 62 5.63 3.01 -10.72
N SER A 63 6.77 2.80 -10.06
CA SER A 63 7.22 1.46 -9.71
C SER A 63 6.42 0.82 -8.57
N ILE A 64 6.54 -0.49 -8.44
CA ILE A 64 5.85 -1.29 -7.44
C ILE A 64 6.49 -1.07 -6.05
N ALA A 65 5.66 -0.90 -5.03
CA ALA A 65 6.03 -0.93 -3.63
C ALA A 65 5.91 -2.36 -3.05
N VAL A 66 4.76 -3.02 -3.29
CA VAL A 66 4.47 -4.37 -2.80
C VAL A 66 4.11 -5.27 -3.99
N PRO A 67 4.84 -6.38 -4.24
CA PRO A 67 4.49 -7.31 -5.31
C PRO A 67 3.19 -8.06 -5.01
N SER A 68 2.50 -8.50 -6.05
CA SER A 68 1.42 -9.48 -5.94
C SER A 68 1.94 -10.84 -5.45
N ASP A 69 1.23 -11.39 -4.47
CA ASP A 69 1.37 -12.78 -4.01
C ASP A 69 0.64 -13.75 -4.95
N LYS A 70 -0.11 -13.29 -5.96
CA LYS A 70 -0.98 -14.09 -6.83
C LYS A 70 -0.28 -14.52 -8.13
N VAL A 71 0.68 -15.43 -8.01
CA VAL A 71 1.38 -16.02 -9.17
C VAL A 71 1.25 -17.55 -9.22
N PRO A 72 1.09 -18.19 -10.40
CA PRO A 72 0.99 -19.65 -10.50
C PRO A 72 2.11 -20.40 -9.79
N PHE A 73 3.36 -20.04 -10.12
CA PHE A 73 4.59 -20.63 -9.60
C PHE A 73 5.75 -19.64 -9.76
N LYS A 74 6.80 -19.84 -8.96
CA LYS A 74 8.13 -19.25 -9.12
C LYS A 74 9.16 -20.38 -9.14
N LEU A 75 10.17 -20.31 -10.03
CA LEU A 75 11.21 -21.35 -10.15
C LEU A 75 12.50 -21.05 -9.36
N ARG A 76 12.64 -19.81 -8.90
CA ARG A 76 13.73 -19.32 -8.05
C ARG A 76 13.09 -18.47 -6.96
N ALA A 77 13.79 -18.22 -5.86
CA ALA A 77 13.29 -17.33 -4.84
C ALA A 77 13.71 -15.87 -5.11
N ASP A 78 12.74 -14.97 -5.10
CA ASP A 78 12.92 -13.52 -5.23
C ASP A 78 13.36 -12.93 -3.88
N VAL A 79 14.38 -12.08 -3.86
CA VAL A 79 14.72 -11.23 -2.71
C VAL A 79 14.50 -9.77 -3.11
N LEU A 80 13.59 -9.09 -2.44
CA LEU A 80 13.13 -7.75 -2.76
C LEU A 80 13.34 -6.83 -1.57
N LEU A 81 13.72 -5.58 -1.81
CA LEU A 81 13.83 -4.58 -0.74
C LEU A 81 13.30 -3.23 -1.18
N VAL A 82 12.52 -2.61 -0.28
CA VAL A 82 12.01 -1.24 -0.40
C VAL A 82 12.39 -0.41 0.82
N GLY A 83 12.35 0.91 0.64
CA GLY A 83 12.63 1.91 1.65
C GLY A 83 13.74 2.86 1.21
N HIS A 84 14.73 3.10 2.07
CA HIS A 84 15.68 4.20 1.90
C HIS A 84 17.14 3.84 2.24
N ALA A 85 18.08 4.53 1.59
CA ALA A 85 19.46 4.62 2.03
C ALA A 85 19.56 5.61 3.19
N TYR A 86 20.25 5.22 4.26
CA TYR A 86 20.44 6.02 5.47
C TYR A 86 21.91 6.40 5.63
N ALA A 87 22.18 7.68 5.84
CA ALA A 87 23.55 8.14 6.06
C ALA A 87 24.07 7.67 7.43
N PRO A 88 25.26 7.03 7.48
CA PRO A 88 25.76 6.42 8.71
C PRO A 88 25.95 7.45 9.82
N ASN A 89 25.73 7.02 11.07
CA ASN A 89 25.86 7.84 12.28
C ASN A 89 25.00 9.13 12.26
N LYS A 90 23.94 9.18 11.44
CA LYS A 90 23.06 10.35 11.25
C LYS A 90 23.82 11.62 10.82
N GLN A 91 24.92 11.47 10.08
CA GLN A 91 25.67 12.59 9.50
C GLN A 91 25.29 12.82 8.04
N PRO A 92 24.98 14.06 7.58
CA PRO A 92 24.62 14.29 6.19
C PRO A 92 25.77 13.99 5.21
N MET A 93 25.52 13.12 4.23
CA MET A 93 26.51 12.63 3.26
C MET A 93 26.18 13.05 1.82
N ARG A 94 27.19 13.01 0.94
CA ARG A 94 27.02 13.23 -0.52
C ARG A 94 26.74 11.93 -1.28
N SER A 95 27.39 10.84 -0.89
CA SER A 95 27.03 9.48 -1.28
C SER A 95 27.03 8.53 -0.07
N VAL A 96 26.26 7.46 -0.18
CA VAL A 96 26.18 6.37 0.79
C VAL A 96 26.21 5.05 0.02
N MET A 97 27.15 4.17 0.36
CA MET A 97 27.13 2.80 -0.16
C MET A 97 26.10 1.99 0.64
N THR A 98 25.08 1.46 -0.05
CA THR A 98 24.12 0.51 0.54
C THR A 98 24.49 -0.90 0.12
N ARG A 99 24.18 -1.89 0.97
CA ARG A 99 24.45 -3.31 0.66
C ARG A 99 23.42 -4.25 1.28
N LEU A 100 22.94 -5.18 0.47
CA LEU A 100 22.03 -6.26 0.79
C LEU A 100 22.73 -7.60 0.58
N THR A 101 22.81 -8.43 1.61
CA THR A 101 23.32 -9.81 1.51
C THR A 101 22.27 -10.80 2.02
N VAL A 102 21.85 -11.74 1.16
CA VAL A 102 20.89 -12.82 1.48
C VAL A 102 21.27 -14.07 0.68
N GLY A 103 21.61 -15.16 1.36
CA GLY A 103 22.04 -16.41 0.70
C GLY A 103 23.23 -16.19 -0.24
N GLU A 104 22.99 -16.35 -1.54
CA GLU A 104 23.97 -16.16 -2.62
C GLU A 104 24.15 -14.69 -3.05
N ILE A 105 23.19 -13.82 -2.71
CA ILE A 105 23.16 -12.42 -3.15
C ILE A 105 24.13 -11.61 -2.29
N ASP A 106 24.96 -10.80 -2.95
CA ASP A 106 25.73 -9.72 -2.34
C ASP A 106 25.65 -8.47 -3.26
N LYS A 107 24.58 -7.69 -3.09
CA LYS A 107 24.27 -6.56 -3.97
C LYS A 107 24.53 -5.24 -3.26
N SER A 108 25.37 -4.40 -3.86
CA SER A 108 25.64 -3.05 -3.39
C SER A 108 25.19 -2.00 -4.42
N ILE A 109 24.70 -0.86 -3.94
CA ILE A 109 24.33 0.30 -4.76
C ILE A 109 24.91 1.55 -4.09
N GLU A 110 25.61 2.38 -4.86
CA GLU A 110 26.03 3.70 -4.38
C GLU A 110 24.91 4.71 -4.62
N VAL A 111 24.49 5.38 -3.54
CA VAL A 111 23.36 6.29 -3.53
C VAL A 111 23.85 7.71 -3.33
N TYR A 112 23.71 8.54 -4.35
CA TYR A 112 24.13 9.94 -4.34
C TYR A 112 23.00 10.90 -3.96
N CYS A 113 23.38 12.06 -3.41
CA CYS A 113 22.53 13.24 -3.34
C CYS A 113 21.99 13.63 -4.73
N ASP A 114 21.00 14.53 -4.78
CA ASP A 114 20.49 15.01 -6.07
C ASP A 114 21.62 15.74 -6.83
N ARG A 115 21.80 15.39 -8.09
CA ARG A 115 22.87 15.88 -8.96
C ARG A 115 22.27 16.33 -10.28
N ASN A 116 22.83 17.36 -10.91
CA ASN A 116 22.44 17.77 -12.25
C ASN A 116 23.63 18.27 -13.09
N PHE A 117 23.56 18.07 -14.41
CA PHE A 117 24.43 18.74 -15.37
C PHE A 117 23.80 20.04 -15.82
N SER A 118 24.54 21.15 -15.79
CA SER A 118 24.07 22.39 -16.41
C SER A 118 24.42 22.41 -17.90
N ILE A 119 23.44 22.64 -18.76
CA ILE A 119 23.63 22.64 -20.22
C ILE A 119 24.49 23.81 -20.72
N ARG A 120 24.68 24.86 -19.90
CA ARG A 120 25.44 26.06 -20.26
C ARG A 120 26.96 25.88 -20.17
N ASP A 121 27.43 25.16 -19.16
CA ASP A 121 28.85 25.01 -18.81
C ASP A 121 29.32 23.55 -18.77
N GLY A 122 28.39 22.58 -18.90
CA GLY A 122 28.66 21.15 -18.83
C GLY A 122 29.01 20.64 -17.43
N GLN A 123 28.97 21.48 -16.39
CA GLN A 123 29.42 21.10 -15.06
C GLN A 123 28.37 20.26 -14.33
N LEU A 124 28.84 19.20 -13.67
CA LEU A 124 28.09 18.46 -12.67
C LEU A 124 27.97 19.29 -11.39
N LYS A 125 26.74 19.58 -10.98
CA LYS A 125 26.40 20.33 -9.77
C LYS A 125 25.72 19.38 -8.79
N GLU A 126 26.27 19.31 -7.58
CA GLU A 126 25.74 18.51 -6.48
C GLU A 126 24.81 19.36 -5.61
N GLY A 127 23.66 18.78 -5.24
CA GLY A 127 22.70 19.36 -4.33
C GLY A 127 23.10 19.23 -2.85
N PRO A 128 22.16 19.50 -1.93
CA PRO A 128 22.37 19.33 -0.51
C PRO A 128 22.75 17.89 -0.13
N ARG A 129 23.58 17.75 0.92
CA ARG A 129 23.85 16.44 1.52
C ARG A 129 22.59 15.87 2.15
N PHE A 130 22.40 14.55 2.06
CA PHE A 130 21.21 13.88 2.58
C PHE A 130 21.48 13.05 3.84
N LEU A 131 20.44 12.87 4.66
CA LEU A 131 20.40 11.89 5.75
C LEU A 131 19.66 10.61 5.36
N LYS A 132 18.68 10.73 4.46
CA LYS A 132 17.80 9.66 3.97
C LYS A 132 17.54 9.89 2.47
N MET A 133 17.62 8.86 1.64
CA MET A 133 17.38 8.93 0.18
C MET A 133 16.55 7.72 -0.30
N PRO A 134 15.43 7.90 -1.03
CA PRO A 134 14.58 6.77 -1.45
C PRO A 134 15.26 5.80 -2.41
N LEU A 135 15.09 4.50 -2.19
CA LEU A 135 15.59 3.40 -3.02
C LEU A 135 14.55 2.97 -4.07
N ARG A 136 13.89 3.94 -4.70
CA ARG A 136 12.84 3.68 -5.71
C ARG A 136 13.42 3.74 -7.13
N TRP A 137 12.77 3.07 -8.08
CA TRP A 137 13.25 3.00 -9.47
C TRP A 137 13.20 4.34 -10.22
N GLU A 138 12.35 5.27 -9.79
CA GLU A 138 12.28 6.65 -10.32
C GLU A 138 13.55 7.46 -10.00
N LYS A 139 14.42 6.96 -9.09
CA LYS A 139 15.74 7.52 -8.77
C LYS A 139 16.92 6.74 -9.37
N ALA A 140 16.64 5.68 -10.11
CA ALA A 140 17.63 4.93 -10.90
C ALA A 140 17.70 5.43 -12.35
N ALA A 141 18.76 5.07 -13.07
CA ALA A 141 18.85 5.29 -14.51
C ALA A 141 17.66 4.65 -15.26
N GLY A 142 17.21 5.25 -16.35
CA GLY A 142 16.17 4.68 -17.19
C GLY A 142 15.37 5.72 -17.98
N GLY A 143 14.06 5.53 -18.01
CA GLY A 143 13.07 6.30 -18.76
C GLY A 143 12.39 5.46 -19.84
N PRO A 144 11.45 6.05 -20.60
CA PRO A 144 10.75 5.39 -21.70
C PRO A 144 11.72 4.68 -22.66
N ASP A 145 11.29 3.51 -23.14
CA ASP A 145 12.04 2.62 -24.03
C ASP A 145 13.27 1.93 -23.41
N THR A 146 13.46 2.01 -22.08
CA THR A 146 14.52 1.28 -21.34
C THR A 146 13.96 0.20 -20.42
N ASN A 147 14.85 -0.66 -19.88
CA ASN A 147 14.50 -1.68 -18.87
C ASN A 147 13.93 -1.11 -17.55
N ASN A 148 14.02 0.21 -17.32
CA ASN A 148 13.37 0.91 -16.21
C ASN A 148 12.55 2.08 -16.78
N PRO A 149 11.31 1.85 -17.26
CA PRO A 149 10.50 2.87 -17.95
C PRO A 149 10.24 4.15 -17.14
N VAL A 150 10.26 4.06 -15.81
CA VAL A 150 9.96 5.16 -14.88
C VAL A 150 11.22 5.90 -14.38
N GLY A 151 12.41 5.46 -14.81
CA GLY A 151 13.69 5.98 -14.35
C GLY A 151 14.11 7.34 -14.93
N MET A 152 15.21 7.86 -14.41
CA MET A 152 15.81 9.12 -14.84
C MET A 152 16.61 8.96 -16.13
N ARG A 153 16.25 9.76 -17.15
CA ARG A 153 16.91 9.85 -18.45
C ARG A 153 18.16 10.73 -18.41
N PHE A 154 19.31 10.21 -18.85
CA PHE A 154 20.53 11.02 -19.06
C PHE A 154 20.37 12.02 -20.22
N ASP A 155 19.56 11.67 -21.23
CA ASP A 155 19.24 12.49 -22.40
C ASP A 155 18.01 13.39 -22.19
N ALA A 156 17.52 13.53 -20.95
CA ALA A 156 16.37 14.38 -20.65
C ALA A 156 16.53 15.80 -21.19
N LEU A 157 15.40 16.39 -21.59
CA LEU A 157 15.32 17.82 -21.85
C LEU A 157 15.68 18.59 -20.56
N PRO A 158 16.46 19.67 -20.64
CA PRO A 158 16.75 20.49 -19.46
C PRO A 158 15.49 21.08 -18.85
N ASP A 159 15.51 21.27 -17.53
CA ASP A 159 14.49 22.01 -16.81
C ASP A 159 14.51 23.52 -17.17
N ALA A 160 13.62 24.29 -16.55
CA ALA A 160 13.54 25.75 -16.74
C ALA A 160 14.84 26.50 -16.37
N ASN A 161 15.75 25.88 -15.62
CA ASN A 161 17.05 26.43 -15.22
C ASN A 161 18.20 25.96 -16.14
N GLY A 162 17.92 25.14 -17.16
CA GLY A 162 18.93 24.53 -18.02
C GLY A 162 19.70 23.41 -17.32
N ALA A 163 19.11 22.73 -16.34
CA ALA A 163 19.69 21.61 -15.61
C ALA A 163 19.09 20.27 -16.06
N VAL A 164 19.92 19.24 -16.16
CA VAL A 164 19.54 17.86 -16.49
C VAL A 164 19.88 16.97 -15.31
N ALA A 165 18.87 16.34 -14.69
CA ALA A 165 19.07 15.49 -13.51
C ALA A 165 19.92 14.25 -13.82
N VAL A 166 20.73 13.84 -12.85
CA VAL A 166 21.54 12.61 -12.89
C VAL A 166 20.96 11.61 -11.89
N PRO A 167 20.82 10.31 -12.24
CA PRO A 167 20.28 9.33 -11.30
C PRO A 167 21.03 9.27 -9.97
N ASN A 168 20.27 9.08 -8.90
CA ASN A 168 20.81 8.94 -7.54
C ASN A 168 21.35 7.53 -7.30
N LEU A 169 20.64 6.50 -7.78
CA LEU A 169 21.04 5.09 -7.64
C LEU A 169 22.00 4.71 -8.76
N GLN A 170 23.22 4.36 -8.38
CA GLN A 170 24.32 4.12 -9.31
C GLN A 170 25.02 2.79 -8.99
N PRO A 171 25.49 2.03 -10.00
CA PRO A 171 26.34 0.87 -9.75
C PRO A 171 27.61 1.30 -8.98
N PRO A 172 28.10 0.49 -8.03
CA PRO A 172 29.37 0.76 -7.36
C PRO A 172 30.51 0.97 -8.36
N THR A 173 31.48 1.82 -8.01
CA THR A 173 32.70 2.12 -8.79
C THR A 173 32.51 2.85 -10.12
N VAL A 174 31.28 3.03 -10.62
CA VAL A 174 31.00 3.95 -11.73
C VAL A 174 31.31 5.39 -11.28
N VAL A 175 31.82 6.22 -12.20
CA VAL A 175 32.02 7.66 -11.97
C VAL A 175 31.31 8.42 -13.07
N VAL A 176 30.44 9.35 -12.69
CA VAL A 176 29.76 10.26 -13.61
C VAL A 176 30.48 11.60 -13.56
N SER A 177 31.00 12.04 -14.70
CA SER A 177 31.83 13.24 -14.84
C SER A 177 31.37 14.14 -15.99
N GLN A 178 30.74 13.56 -17.02
CA GLN A 178 30.26 14.23 -18.22
C GLN A 178 28.82 13.82 -18.53
N ARG A 179 28.06 14.68 -19.23
CA ARG A 179 26.65 14.39 -19.58
C ARG A 179 26.48 13.15 -20.49
N THR A 180 27.53 12.76 -21.21
CA THR A 180 27.56 11.56 -22.04
C THR A 180 27.78 10.27 -21.26
N ASP A 181 28.15 10.35 -19.98
CA ASP A 181 28.34 9.17 -19.13
C ASP A 181 26.97 8.56 -18.81
N THR A 182 26.82 7.26 -19.11
CA THR A 182 25.59 6.51 -18.89
C THR A 182 25.89 5.18 -18.22
N PHE A 183 24.91 4.62 -17.50
CA PHE A 183 25.02 3.34 -16.84
C PHE A 183 23.67 2.62 -16.78
N ALA A 184 23.71 1.30 -16.57
CA ALA A 184 22.52 0.47 -16.50
C ALA A 184 21.68 0.75 -15.23
N PRO A 185 20.34 0.61 -15.29
CA PRO A 185 19.48 0.71 -14.11
C PRO A 185 19.92 -0.23 -12.98
N VAL A 186 20.00 0.29 -11.76
CA VAL A 186 20.15 -0.50 -10.54
C VAL A 186 19.13 -0.07 -9.50
N GLY A 187 18.54 -1.05 -8.81
CA GLY A 187 17.55 -0.86 -7.76
C GLY A 187 17.33 -2.18 -7.02
N TYR A 188 16.71 -2.10 -5.83
CA TYR A 188 16.38 -3.28 -5.01
C TYR A 188 14.90 -3.71 -5.10
N GLY A 189 14.04 -2.81 -5.60
CA GLY A 189 12.59 -3.01 -5.59
C GLY A 189 12.08 -3.96 -6.69
N PRO A 190 10.77 -4.28 -6.66
CA PRO A 190 10.15 -5.17 -7.64
C PRO A 190 10.13 -4.58 -9.06
N ILE A 191 10.15 -5.45 -10.07
CA ILE A 191 10.00 -5.12 -11.50
C ILE A 191 8.56 -5.41 -11.93
N ALA A 192 7.89 -4.42 -12.50
CA ALA A 192 6.49 -4.56 -12.91
C ALA A 192 6.30 -5.49 -14.13
N PRO A 193 5.18 -6.22 -14.22
CA PRO A 193 4.96 -7.25 -15.25
C PRO A 193 4.94 -6.70 -16.68
N ASN A 194 4.63 -5.41 -16.83
CA ASN A 194 4.63 -4.68 -18.10
C ASN A 194 6.02 -4.11 -18.50
N TRP A 195 7.05 -4.20 -17.66
CA TRP A 195 8.39 -3.69 -17.99
C TRP A 195 9.15 -4.63 -18.93
N PRO A 196 10.06 -4.12 -19.79
CA PRO A 196 10.72 -4.93 -20.82
C PRO A 196 11.38 -6.21 -20.31
N THR A 197 12.11 -6.16 -19.20
CA THR A 197 12.78 -7.32 -18.57
C THR A 197 11.84 -8.51 -18.26
N ARG A 198 10.57 -8.24 -17.94
CA ARG A 198 9.55 -9.29 -17.74
C ARG A 198 8.80 -9.59 -19.04
N MET A 199 8.44 -8.57 -19.83
CA MET A 199 7.78 -8.75 -21.13
C MET A 199 8.60 -9.58 -22.13
N GLU A 200 9.94 -9.49 -22.12
CA GLU A 200 10.83 -10.34 -22.92
C GLU A 200 10.67 -11.84 -22.63
N ARG A 201 10.27 -12.21 -21.40
CA ARG A 201 9.99 -13.59 -21.02
C ARG A 201 8.72 -14.15 -21.67
N LEU A 202 7.84 -13.28 -22.16
CA LEU A 202 6.68 -13.67 -22.99
C LEU A 202 7.08 -14.02 -24.43
N ARG A 203 8.29 -13.65 -24.89
CA ARG A 203 8.77 -13.87 -26.26
C ARG A 203 7.76 -13.34 -27.29
N HIS A 204 7.25 -14.21 -28.18
CA HIS A 204 6.27 -13.85 -29.20
C HIS A 204 4.86 -13.55 -28.64
N LEU A 205 4.61 -13.84 -27.37
CA LEU A 205 3.36 -13.50 -26.68
C LEU A 205 3.37 -12.06 -26.12
N ALA A 206 4.51 -11.35 -26.20
CA ALA A 206 4.60 -9.94 -25.83
C ALA A 206 3.64 -9.10 -26.70
N GLY A 207 2.76 -8.33 -26.06
CA GLY A 207 1.69 -7.56 -26.71
C GLY A 207 0.34 -8.28 -26.76
N THR A 208 0.24 -9.55 -26.35
CA THR A 208 -1.05 -10.24 -26.18
C THR A 208 -1.62 -10.04 -24.76
N SER A 209 -2.93 -10.23 -24.57
CA SER A 209 -3.54 -10.24 -23.23
C SER A 209 -3.25 -11.51 -22.42
N ALA A 210 -2.50 -12.48 -22.97
CA ALA A 210 -2.30 -13.80 -22.37
C ALA A 210 -1.67 -13.75 -20.98
N TYR A 211 -0.80 -12.77 -20.71
CA TYR A 211 -0.20 -12.57 -19.39
C TYR A 211 -1.12 -11.88 -18.37
N ARG A 212 -2.25 -11.29 -18.80
CA ARG A 212 -3.29 -10.72 -17.92
C ARG A 212 -4.46 -11.68 -17.69
N ASP A 213 -4.73 -12.54 -18.66
CA ASP A 213 -5.86 -13.47 -18.64
C ASP A 213 -5.54 -14.86 -18.07
N TRP A 214 -4.33 -15.10 -17.53
CA TRP A 214 -3.87 -16.43 -17.09
C TRP A 214 -4.73 -17.09 -16.00
N GLU A 215 -5.48 -16.31 -15.23
CA GLU A 215 -6.46 -16.82 -14.26
C GLU A 215 -7.67 -17.48 -14.95
N LYS A 216 -8.04 -16.96 -16.14
CA LYS A 216 -9.26 -17.31 -16.88
C LYS A 216 -8.99 -18.25 -18.05
N LYS A 217 -7.75 -18.26 -18.55
CA LYS A 217 -7.29 -19.03 -19.72
C LYS A 217 -6.08 -19.89 -19.32
N PRO A 218 -5.88 -21.07 -19.93
CA PRO A 218 -4.67 -21.86 -19.70
C PRO A 218 -3.39 -21.08 -19.91
N LEU A 219 -2.35 -21.37 -19.12
CA LEU A 219 -1.01 -20.80 -19.37
C LEU A 219 -0.54 -21.17 -20.79
N PRO A 220 0.00 -20.20 -21.57
CA PRO A 220 0.67 -20.50 -22.83
C PRO A 220 1.86 -21.43 -22.61
N GLN A 221 2.03 -22.44 -23.46
CA GLN A 221 3.13 -23.40 -23.35
C GLN A 221 4.50 -22.75 -23.51
N GLU A 222 4.61 -21.69 -24.32
CA GLU A 222 5.87 -20.98 -24.57
C GLU A 222 6.18 -19.88 -23.55
N LEU A 223 5.38 -19.75 -22.48
CA LEU A 223 5.60 -18.77 -21.43
C LEU A 223 6.95 -19.01 -20.75
N GLY A 224 7.88 -18.06 -20.88
CA GLY A 224 9.17 -18.14 -20.21
C GLY A 224 9.00 -18.12 -18.70
N HIS A 225 9.44 -19.18 -18.02
CA HIS A 225 9.22 -19.41 -16.58
C HIS A 225 9.69 -18.29 -15.65
N GLY A 226 10.55 -17.37 -16.12
CA GLY A 226 10.98 -16.18 -15.38
C GLY A 226 9.96 -15.02 -15.37
N PHE A 227 8.83 -15.11 -16.08
CA PHE A 227 7.84 -14.03 -16.16
C PHE A 227 7.22 -13.67 -14.79
N PHE A 228 7.01 -14.66 -13.92
CA PHE A 228 6.44 -14.45 -12.58
C PHE A 228 7.46 -13.99 -11.53
N GLN A 229 8.74 -13.87 -11.89
CA GLN A 229 9.74 -13.29 -11.00
C GLN A 229 9.62 -11.77 -11.00
N SER A 230 9.45 -11.21 -9.81
CA SER A 230 9.41 -9.76 -9.60
C SER A 230 10.76 -9.20 -9.21
N ALA A 231 11.72 -10.01 -8.76
CA ALA A 231 13.07 -9.53 -8.44
C ALA A 231 13.94 -9.34 -9.70
N PRO A 232 14.83 -8.32 -9.71
CA PRO A 232 15.97 -8.26 -10.61
C PRO A 232 16.76 -9.59 -10.66
N LEU A 233 17.42 -9.88 -11.80
CA LEU A 233 18.11 -11.16 -11.99
C LEU A 233 19.25 -11.40 -10.99
N ASP A 234 19.90 -10.32 -10.54
CA ASP A 234 20.94 -10.32 -9.50
C ASP A 234 20.39 -10.41 -8.06
N GLN A 235 19.07 -10.58 -7.93
CA GLN A 235 18.32 -10.72 -6.69
C GLN A 235 17.45 -11.99 -6.64
N GLN A 236 17.74 -12.99 -7.49
CA GLN A 236 17.06 -14.28 -7.51
C GLN A 236 18.01 -15.40 -7.03
N VAL A 237 17.73 -16.05 -5.90
CA VAL A 237 18.49 -17.22 -5.40
C VAL A 237 17.83 -18.54 -5.81
N ALA A 238 18.55 -19.66 -5.75
CA ALA A 238 17.95 -20.97 -6.04
C ALA A 238 16.85 -21.35 -5.02
N GLU A 239 17.09 -21.11 -3.73
CA GLU A 239 16.18 -21.41 -2.62
C GLU A 239 16.46 -20.47 -1.43
N LEU A 240 15.43 -20.07 -0.69
CA LEU A 240 15.58 -19.38 0.60
C LEU A 240 15.51 -20.39 1.75
N ARG A 241 16.54 -20.40 2.61
CA ARG A 241 16.53 -21.30 3.78
C ARG A 241 15.62 -20.76 4.86
N ALA A 242 14.96 -21.64 5.61
CA ALA A 242 14.10 -21.24 6.73
C ALA A 242 14.86 -20.43 7.82
N ASN A 243 16.19 -20.58 7.91
CA ASN A 243 17.07 -19.82 8.80
C ASN A 243 18.01 -18.85 8.07
N GLU A 244 17.65 -18.40 6.87
CA GLU A 244 18.51 -17.57 6.01
C GLU A 244 19.06 -16.35 6.74
N ARG A 245 20.32 -15.99 6.47
CA ARG A 245 20.92 -14.78 7.03
C ARG A 245 20.64 -13.59 6.11
N ILE A 246 20.23 -12.48 6.72
CA ILE A 246 20.00 -11.20 6.05
C ILE A 246 20.98 -10.19 6.65
N VAL A 247 21.74 -9.51 5.79
CA VAL A 247 22.61 -8.38 6.16
C VAL A 247 22.16 -7.14 5.39
N LEU A 248 21.95 -6.05 6.11
CA LEU A 248 21.52 -4.75 5.59
C LEU A 248 22.51 -3.68 6.07
N GLU A 249 23.29 -3.09 5.16
CA GLU A 249 24.27 -2.03 5.48
C GLU A 249 23.81 -0.70 4.88
N ASN A 250 23.72 0.33 5.74
CA ASN A 250 23.15 1.66 5.45
C ASN A 250 21.70 1.64 4.90
N LEU A 251 20.97 0.59 5.26
CA LEU A 251 19.60 0.31 4.80
C LEU A 251 18.57 0.31 5.94
N HIS A 252 18.92 0.64 7.19
CA HIS A 252 17.99 0.68 8.32
C HIS A 252 18.13 2.01 9.09
N PRO A 253 17.04 2.65 9.56
CA PRO A 253 17.09 3.96 10.23
C PRO A 253 17.92 3.98 11.52
N GLU A 254 17.94 2.86 12.26
CA GLU A 254 18.62 2.76 13.57
C GLU A 254 19.96 2.02 13.52
N TYR A 255 20.13 1.12 12.56
CA TYR A 255 21.25 0.18 12.52
C TYR A 255 22.05 0.41 11.22
N PRO A 256 23.20 1.11 11.26
CA PRO A 256 24.06 1.29 10.09
C PRO A 256 24.50 -0.05 9.47
N ARG A 257 24.49 -1.12 10.27
CA ARG A 257 24.65 -2.50 9.84
C ARG A 257 23.75 -3.41 10.67
N LEU A 258 22.64 -3.83 10.09
CA LEU A 258 21.78 -4.86 10.68
C LEU A 258 22.21 -6.24 10.16
N VAL A 259 22.39 -7.18 11.08
CA VAL A 259 22.57 -8.62 10.78
C VAL A 259 21.48 -9.37 11.51
N THR A 260 20.67 -10.12 10.77
CA THR A 260 19.60 -10.95 11.32
C THR A 260 19.54 -12.30 10.61
N ASN A 261 18.81 -13.23 11.22
CA ASN A 261 18.51 -14.55 10.68
C ASN A 261 16.99 -14.78 10.75
N LEU A 262 16.45 -15.48 9.77
CA LEU A 262 15.07 -15.98 9.83
C LEU A 262 14.93 -17.04 10.95
N PRO A 263 13.75 -17.19 11.58
CA PRO A 263 13.58 -18.01 12.79
C PRO A 263 13.42 -19.52 12.55
N ASN A 264 13.75 -20.05 11.37
CA ASN A 264 13.60 -21.47 10.99
C ASN A 264 12.15 -22.01 11.03
N LEU A 265 11.14 -21.14 10.90
CA LEU A 265 9.75 -21.57 10.76
C LEU A 265 9.53 -22.34 9.45
N ARG A 266 8.72 -23.40 9.52
CA ARG A 266 8.38 -24.26 8.39
C ARG A 266 6.88 -24.52 8.37
N PRO A 267 6.11 -23.83 7.51
CA PRO A 267 4.72 -24.19 7.31
C PRO A 267 4.63 -25.56 6.62
N LYS A 268 3.60 -26.33 6.97
CA LYS A 268 3.17 -27.56 6.30
C LYS A 268 1.74 -27.38 5.83
N ALA A 269 1.45 -27.83 4.62
CA ALA A 269 0.10 -27.87 4.08
C ALA A 269 -0.27 -29.33 3.75
N ILE A 270 -1.43 -29.77 4.21
CA ILE A 270 -1.96 -31.12 3.93
C ILE A 270 -3.32 -30.96 3.26
N ALA A 271 -3.46 -31.49 2.05
CA ALA A 271 -4.72 -31.50 1.31
C ALA A 271 -5.56 -32.73 1.69
N HIS A 272 -6.75 -32.48 2.22
CA HIS A 272 -7.78 -33.47 2.54
C HIS A 272 -8.86 -33.45 1.44
N ARG A 273 -8.83 -34.44 0.55
CA ARG A 273 -9.80 -34.55 -0.55
C ARG A 273 -11.11 -35.16 -0.05
N ALA A 274 -12.25 -34.77 -0.63
CA ALA A 274 -13.56 -35.34 -0.24
C ALA A 274 -13.68 -36.86 -0.44
N THR A 275 -12.79 -37.46 -1.24
CA THR A 275 -12.60 -38.91 -1.42
C THR A 275 -11.97 -39.63 -0.22
N GLY A 276 -11.49 -38.88 0.78
CA GLY A 276 -10.73 -39.41 1.92
C GLY A 276 -9.21 -39.47 1.70
N GLU A 277 -8.75 -39.19 0.48
CA GLU A 277 -7.32 -39.11 0.13
C GLU A 277 -6.65 -37.94 0.87
N ARG A 278 -5.42 -38.16 1.36
CA ARG A 278 -4.57 -37.13 1.98
C ARG A 278 -3.28 -36.98 1.18
N GLU A 279 -2.88 -35.75 0.92
CA GLU A 279 -1.71 -35.43 0.10
C GLU A 279 -0.90 -34.30 0.74
N ASP A 280 0.40 -34.53 0.97
CA ASP A 280 1.30 -33.53 1.51
C ASP A 280 1.68 -32.51 0.43
N VAL A 281 1.34 -31.24 0.66
CA VAL A 281 1.63 -30.15 -0.28
C VAL A 281 2.99 -29.55 0.06
N LYS A 282 3.99 -29.78 -0.81
CA LYS A 282 5.32 -29.19 -0.63
C LYS A 282 5.26 -27.67 -0.78
N LEU A 283 5.44 -26.97 0.34
CA LEU A 283 5.61 -25.52 0.40
C LEU A 283 7.10 -25.17 0.24
N VAL A 284 7.41 -24.18 -0.62
CA VAL A 284 8.77 -23.67 -0.88
C VAL A 284 8.78 -22.16 -0.69
N ALA A 285 9.77 -21.65 0.06
CA ALA A 285 9.95 -20.21 0.24
C ALA A 285 10.42 -19.57 -1.08
N ASP A 286 9.56 -18.74 -1.69
CA ASP A 286 9.76 -18.22 -3.06
C ASP A 286 9.91 -16.69 -3.14
N THR A 287 9.62 -15.98 -2.06
CA THR A 287 9.71 -14.51 -2.02
C THR A 287 10.07 -14.03 -0.62
N LEU A 288 11.17 -13.31 -0.47
CA LEU A 288 11.51 -12.51 0.70
C LEU A 288 11.40 -11.03 0.32
N TRP A 289 10.40 -10.33 0.84
CA TRP A 289 10.22 -8.88 0.64
C TRP A 289 10.54 -8.13 1.93
N ILE A 290 11.46 -7.16 1.85
CA ILE A 290 11.99 -6.43 3.00
C ILE A 290 11.54 -4.97 2.92
N ASP A 291 10.78 -4.51 3.92
CA ASP A 291 10.44 -3.11 4.09
C ASP A 291 11.30 -2.51 5.22
N THR A 292 12.26 -1.70 4.81
CA THR A 292 13.23 -1.10 5.74
C THR A 292 12.75 0.18 6.41
N ASP A 293 11.67 0.80 5.92
CA ASP A 293 11.04 1.95 6.59
C ASP A 293 10.12 1.49 7.72
N ARG A 294 9.39 0.38 7.49
CA ARG A 294 8.52 -0.24 8.50
C ARG A 294 9.26 -1.22 9.43
N GLY A 295 10.50 -1.55 9.11
CA GLY A 295 11.34 -2.44 9.94
C GLY A 295 10.85 -3.89 9.95
N ILE A 296 10.36 -4.39 8.80
CA ILE A 296 9.83 -5.76 8.68
C ILE A 296 10.39 -6.48 7.46
N CYS A 297 10.39 -7.80 7.50
CA CYS A 297 10.52 -8.64 6.31
C CYS A 297 9.41 -9.68 6.26
N VAL A 298 8.94 -9.96 5.05
CA VAL A 298 7.84 -10.86 4.76
C VAL A 298 8.37 -12.02 3.94
N LEU A 299 8.08 -13.25 4.39
CA LEU A 299 8.41 -14.47 3.68
C LEU A 299 7.15 -15.11 3.14
N VAL A 300 7.16 -15.44 1.86
CA VAL A 300 6.07 -16.14 1.17
C VAL A 300 6.54 -17.55 0.85
N TRP A 301 5.75 -18.54 1.27
CA TRP A 301 5.86 -19.91 0.80
C TRP A 301 4.75 -20.23 -0.17
N ARG A 302 5.10 -20.97 -1.21
CA ARG A 302 4.18 -21.41 -2.25
C ARG A 302 4.23 -22.92 -2.41
N GLY A 303 3.05 -23.52 -2.56
CA GLY A 303 2.88 -24.90 -2.99
C GLY A 303 1.84 -24.99 -4.09
N GLY A 304 1.76 -26.14 -4.75
CA GLY A 304 0.75 -26.41 -5.77
C GLY A 304 0.26 -27.84 -5.71
N ILE A 305 -1.03 -28.05 -5.94
CA ILE A 305 -1.64 -29.38 -6.11
C ILE A 305 -2.39 -29.46 -7.44
N GLY A 306 -2.43 -30.66 -8.03
CA GLY A 306 -3.30 -30.96 -9.16
C GLY A 306 -4.75 -31.16 -8.71
N LEU A 307 -5.71 -30.63 -9.47
CA LEU A 307 -7.13 -30.84 -9.28
C LEU A 307 -7.76 -31.63 -10.44
N ARG A 308 -8.70 -32.52 -10.11
CA ARG A 308 -9.52 -33.28 -11.08
C ARG A 308 -10.44 -32.38 -11.89
N HIS A 309 -10.92 -31.29 -11.28
CA HIS A 309 -11.69 -30.22 -11.92
C HIS A 309 -11.62 -28.94 -11.06
N ALA A 310 -11.94 -27.78 -11.64
CA ALA A 310 -11.80 -26.47 -10.98
C ALA A 310 -12.40 -26.41 -9.56
N ALA A 311 -13.62 -26.94 -9.39
CA ALA A 311 -14.35 -26.93 -8.13
C ALA A 311 -14.19 -28.23 -7.32
N GLU A 312 -12.99 -28.84 -7.29
CA GLU A 312 -12.79 -30.07 -6.51
C GLU A 312 -12.98 -29.82 -5.00
N PRO A 313 -13.91 -30.55 -4.35
CA PRO A 313 -14.20 -30.38 -2.93
C PRO A 313 -13.13 -31.03 -2.05
N GLY A 314 -12.80 -30.36 -0.96
CA GLY A 314 -11.76 -30.73 -0.03
C GLY A 314 -11.22 -29.50 0.69
N GLN A 315 -10.40 -29.72 1.71
CA GLN A 315 -9.81 -28.68 2.55
C GLN A 315 -8.28 -28.84 2.57
N ILE A 316 -7.54 -27.73 2.49
CA ILE A 316 -6.08 -27.72 2.65
C ILE A 316 -5.78 -27.04 3.98
N ILE A 317 -5.28 -27.82 4.93
CA ILE A 317 -5.00 -27.34 6.28
C ILE A 317 -3.53 -26.94 6.35
N VAL A 318 -3.27 -25.68 6.71
CA VAL A 318 -1.93 -25.13 6.93
C VAL A 318 -1.61 -25.14 8.43
N THR A 319 -0.47 -25.70 8.79
CA THR A 319 0.08 -25.75 10.15
C THR A 319 1.52 -25.28 10.13
N VAL A 320 2.12 -25.04 11.31
CA VAL A 320 3.55 -24.72 11.43
C VAL A 320 4.26 -25.76 12.29
N ASP A 321 5.37 -26.29 11.79
CA ASP A 321 6.35 -26.93 12.65
C ASP A 321 7.08 -25.83 13.42
N ASP A 322 6.64 -25.57 14.65
CA ASP A 322 7.43 -24.76 15.58
C ASP A 322 8.49 -25.65 16.28
N PRO A 323 9.79 -25.46 16.01
CA PRO A 323 10.84 -26.17 16.73
C PRO A 323 10.87 -25.80 18.23
N ALA A 324 10.42 -24.61 18.64
CA ALA A 324 10.33 -24.26 20.06
C ALA A 324 9.24 -25.06 20.77
N ALA A 325 8.04 -25.16 20.19
CA ALA A 325 6.98 -26.06 20.67
C ALA A 325 7.43 -27.53 20.75
N SER A 326 8.23 -28.01 19.79
CA SER A 326 8.78 -29.38 19.85
C SER A 326 9.79 -29.58 20.99
N VAL A 327 10.67 -28.61 21.25
CA VAL A 327 11.61 -28.68 22.38
C VAL A 327 10.86 -28.60 23.72
N VAL A 328 9.83 -27.74 23.82
CA VAL A 328 8.98 -27.65 25.02
C VAL A 328 8.13 -28.92 25.20
N ALA A 329 7.62 -29.54 24.13
CA ALA A 329 6.86 -30.78 24.21
C ALA A 329 7.74 -31.97 24.61
N VAL A 330 8.96 -32.07 24.09
CA VAL A 330 9.94 -33.09 24.53
C VAL A 330 10.34 -32.85 25.99
N ALA A 331 10.59 -31.59 26.40
CA ALA A 331 10.88 -31.24 27.78
C ALA A 331 9.74 -31.65 28.73
N LYS A 332 8.49 -31.29 28.39
CA LYS A 332 7.29 -31.69 29.14
C LYS A 332 7.13 -33.21 29.23
N ALA A 333 7.32 -33.92 28.11
CA ALA A 333 7.26 -35.38 28.10
C ALA A 333 8.35 -36.02 28.97
N THR A 334 9.55 -35.43 29.04
CA THR A 334 10.61 -35.87 29.96
C THR A 334 10.35 -35.47 31.42
N GLU A 335 9.59 -34.40 31.70
CA GLU A 335 9.15 -34.06 33.06
C GLU A 335 8.00 -34.97 33.54
N GLU A 336 7.03 -35.30 32.68
CA GLU A 336 5.92 -36.21 33.00
C GLU A 336 6.37 -37.67 33.20
N LEU A 337 7.49 -38.08 32.59
CA LEU A 337 8.11 -39.40 32.81
C LEU A 337 9.03 -39.48 34.04
N VAL A 338 9.25 -38.38 34.77
CA VAL A 338 10.16 -38.34 35.93
C VAL A 338 9.49 -37.67 37.15
N GLN A 339 8.43 -38.30 37.66
CA GLN A 339 8.08 -38.20 39.09
C GLN A 339 7.77 -39.58 39.69
N PRO A 340 8.35 -39.93 40.86
CA PRO A 340 8.14 -41.23 41.49
C PRO A 340 6.87 -41.23 42.38
N SER A 341 5.88 -42.05 42.01
CA SER A 341 4.72 -42.32 42.86
C SER A 341 5.10 -43.23 44.03
N LEU A 342 5.11 -42.71 45.26
CA LEU A 342 5.56 -43.46 46.45
C LEU A 342 4.51 -43.44 47.57
N SER A 343 3.63 -44.44 47.55
CA SER A 343 2.74 -44.85 48.65
C SER A 343 2.13 -46.23 48.32
N VAL A 344 2.87 -47.32 48.58
CA VAL A 344 2.69 -48.19 49.76
C VAL A 344 1.31 -48.86 49.83
N LEU A 345 1.28 -50.15 49.45
CA LEU A 345 0.47 -51.16 50.12
C LEU A 345 1.38 -52.34 50.48
N ILE A 346 1.28 -52.78 51.73
CA ILE A 346 1.98 -53.94 52.28
C ILE A 346 1.10 -55.18 52.03
N ALA A 347 1.67 -56.21 51.43
CA ALA A 347 1.09 -57.56 51.38
C ALA A 347 2.23 -58.59 51.43
N GLU A 348 2.00 -59.71 52.10
CA GLU A 348 3.02 -60.66 52.55
C GLU A 348 3.27 -61.81 51.55
N ASN A 349 4.39 -62.50 51.74
CA ASN A 349 4.81 -63.85 51.28
C ASN A 349 3.87 -64.66 50.35
N ASP A 350 4.39 -65.19 49.24
CA ASP A 350 4.95 -66.57 49.20
C ASP A 350 5.81 -66.81 47.92
N PRO A 351 6.72 -67.81 47.87
CA PRO A 351 7.57 -68.11 46.71
C PRO A 351 7.15 -69.36 45.90
N SER A 352 7.85 -69.64 44.78
CA SER A 352 7.63 -70.71 43.75
C SER A 352 6.71 -70.32 42.58
N VAL A 353 6.79 -70.86 41.35
CA VAL A 353 7.62 -71.94 40.75
C VAL A 353 8.06 -71.60 39.31
N GLU A 354 8.98 -72.43 38.81
CA GLU A 354 9.57 -72.54 37.47
C GLU A 354 8.62 -72.79 36.26
N ASP A 355 9.16 -72.43 35.09
CA ASP A 355 9.21 -73.17 33.81
C ASP A 355 8.17 -73.12 32.64
N LEU A 356 8.79 -73.14 31.45
CA LEU A 356 8.45 -73.62 30.11
C LEU A 356 7.16 -73.22 29.33
N ALA A 357 7.40 -72.43 28.28
CA ALA A 357 7.21 -72.74 26.84
C ALA A 357 6.18 -73.77 26.30
N GLY A 358 5.46 -73.36 25.23
CA GLY A 358 4.73 -74.20 24.26
C GLY A 358 3.21 -73.93 24.23
N MET A 359 2.45 -74.03 23.13
CA MET A 359 2.66 -74.31 21.69
C MET A 359 1.40 -73.75 20.94
N THR A 360 1.48 -72.92 19.88
CA THR A 360 1.57 -73.25 18.43
C THR A 360 0.24 -73.04 17.64
N LEU A 361 0.38 -72.53 16.38
CA LEU A 361 -0.56 -72.38 15.21
C LEU A 361 -0.61 -70.90 14.71
N VAL A 362 -0.12 -70.45 13.53
CA VAL A 362 0.50 -71.03 12.30
C VAL A 362 -0.51 -71.67 11.32
N PRO A 363 -0.50 -71.44 9.95
CA PRO A 363 0.41 -70.67 9.07
C PRO A 363 -0.21 -69.73 7.97
N GLY A 364 0.66 -69.03 7.20
CA GLY A 364 0.39 -68.43 5.87
C GLY A 364 0.67 -66.91 5.80
N PHE A 365 1.27 -66.30 4.77
CA PHE A 365 1.73 -66.76 3.43
C PHE A 365 2.87 -65.81 2.97
N ASP A 366 3.79 -66.26 2.11
CA ASP A 366 4.92 -65.46 1.55
C ASP A 366 4.86 -65.47 0.01
N ILE A 367 5.51 -64.50 -0.65
CA ILE A 367 6.29 -64.59 -1.90
C ILE A 367 6.52 -63.19 -2.48
N SER A 368 7.79 -62.80 -2.56
CA SER A 368 8.27 -61.80 -3.52
C SER A 368 8.61 -62.47 -4.87
N LYS A 369 7.89 -62.14 -5.96
CA LYS A 369 8.36 -62.32 -7.37
C LYS A 369 7.35 -61.81 -8.43
N VAL A 370 7.60 -60.63 -9.00
CA VAL A 370 7.54 -60.35 -10.46
C VAL A 370 8.57 -59.26 -10.81
N VAL A 371 9.64 -59.67 -11.50
CA VAL A 371 10.46 -58.98 -12.54
C VAL A 371 10.43 -57.43 -12.65
N GLY A 372 11.57 -56.70 -12.71
CA GLY A 372 12.98 -57.12 -12.62
C GLY A 372 14.02 -56.02 -13.01
N ASN A 373 15.29 -56.29 -12.67
CA ASN A 373 16.64 -55.86 -13.18
C ASN A 373 16.79 -54.62 -14.12
N VAL A 374 17.91 -53.87 -14.11
CA VAL A 374 19.32 -54.31 -14.25
C VAL A 374 20.35 -53.39 -13.53
N MET A 375 21.38 -53.98 -12.89
CA MET A 375 22.65 -53.35 -12.49
C MET A 375 23.81 -53.80 -13.40
N PRO A 376 24.95 -53.08 -13.39
CA PRO A 376 26.23 -53.69 -12.94
C PRO A 376 27.14 -52.71 -12.16
N PHE A 377 28.16 -53.08 -11.37
CA PHE A 377 28.64 -54.36 -10.79
C PHE A 377 29.63 -54.05 -9.62
N ILE A 378 29.74 -54.96 -8.63
CA ILE A 378 30.91 -55.35 -7.78
C ILE A 378 31.88 -54.25 -7.24
N GLY A 379 32.30 -54.23 -5.96
CA GLY A 379 32.05 -55.12 -4.82
C GLY A 379 33.21 -55.11 -3.79
N GLY A 380 33.04 -55.80 -2.66
CA GLY A 380 34.09 -56.01 -1.64
C GLY A 380 33.97 -55.09 -0.42
N GLY A 381 33.94 -55.65 0.79
CA GLY A 381 33.85 -54.88 2.04
C GLY A 381 34.59 -55.54 3.20
N ALA A 382 34.78 -54.77 4.28
CA ALA A 382 35.00 -55.25 5.64
C ALA A 382 34.76 -54.10 6.64
N THR A 383 34.21 -54.42 7.81
CA THR A 383 33.87 -53.54 8.94
C THR A 383 34.68 -53.97 10.19
N PRO A 384 34.48 -53.40 11.39
CA PRO A 384 34.43 -51.99 11.82
C PRO A 384 35.39 -51.75 13.02
N ILE A 385 35.25 -50.63 13.76
CA ILE A 385 34.99 -50.58 15.23
C ILE A 385 34.87 -49.12 15.72
N SER A 386 34.30 -48.94 16.91
CA SER A 386 33.65 -47.70 17.39
C SER A 386 34.30 -47.08 18.64
N GLN A 387 33.82 -45.87 18.99
CA GLN A 387 33.88 -45.17 20.29
C GLN A 387 35.23 -44.60 20.81
N SER A 388 35.22 -43.31 21.16
CA SER A 388 35.44 -42.87 22.57
C SER A 388 35.24 -41.36 22.82
N LYS A 389 34.86 -41.06 24.06
CA LYS A 389 34.98 -39.83 24.88
C LYS A 389 34.97 -40.35 26.35
N PRO A 390 35.41 -39.63 27.42
CA PRO A 390 35.53 -38.16 27.55
C PRO A 390 36.73 -37.65 28.42
N ARG A 391 36.64 -36.35 28.80
CA ARG A 391 37.19 -35.67 30.00
C ARG A 391 38.60 -35.01 29.96
N THR A 392 38.84 -34.22 31.00
CA THR A 392 39.53 -32.91 31.03
C THR A 392 40.59 -32.80 32.13
N ALA A 393 41.67 -32.02 31.90
CA ALA A 393 42.15 -30.89 32.76
C ALA A 393 43.67 -30.60 32.66
N ASP A 394 43.99 -29.31 32.55
CA ASP A 394 45.16 -28.52 32.99
C ASP A 394 46.61 -29.08 33.07
N ALA A 395 47.53 -28.36 32.40
CA ALA A 395 48.93 -28.17 32.81
C ALA A 395 49.50 -26.85 32.25
N VAL A 396 50.52 -26.27 32.91
CA VAL A 396 50.99 -24.87 32.76
C VAL A 396 52.35 -24.76 32.03
N LEU A 397 52.50 -23.69 31.23
CA LEU A 397 53.68 -22.91 30.75
C LEU A 397 55.13 -23.39 31.08
N PRO A 398 56.16 -23.19 30.20
CA PRO A 398 56.86 -21.88 30.17
C PRO A 398 57.66 -21.43 28.89
N PHE A 399 57.99 -20.12 28.84
CA PHE A 399 58.96 -19.37 27.96
C PHE A 399 58.67 -19.35 26.42
N GLY A 400 58.95 -18.33 25.59
CA GLY A 400 59.75 -17.08 25.66
C GLY A 400 60.91 -17.15 24.63
N GLY A 401 61.22 -16.26 23.67
CA GLY A 401 60.84 -14.89 23.28
C GLY A 401 61.77 -14.39 22.13
N SER A 402 61.62 -13.14 21.67
CA SER A 402 62.49 -12.34 20.75
C SER A 402 62.52 -12.53 19.20
N SER A 403 62.16 -11.42 18.52
CA SER A 403 62.76 -10.76 17.33
C SER A 403 62.82 -11.43 15.93
N ASN A 404 61.95 -10.98 15.01
CA ASN A 404 62.32 -10.01 13.96
C ASN A 404 61.10 -9.50 13.16
N LEU A 405 61.00 -8.19 12.93
CA LEU A 405 59.97 -7.52 12.11
C LEU A 405 60.63 -6.67 11.01
N PRO A 406 60.14 -6.66 9.75
CA PRO A 406 60.57 -5.71 8.73
C PRO A 406 59.88 -4.35 8.87
N THR A 407 60.64 -3.26 8.68
CA THR A 407 60.17 -1.86 8.76
C THR A 407 59.55 -1.31 7.45
N PRO A 408 58.62 -0.34 7.53
CA PRO A 408 58.11 0.41 6.38
C PRO A 408 59.03 1.61 6.00
N PRO A 409 58.95 2.14 4.76
CA PRO A 409 59.68 3.34 4.33
C PRO A 409 59.06 4.65 4.89
N PRO A 410 59.85 5.75 4.99
CA PRO A 410 59.50 6.90 5.81
C PRO A 410 58.67 8.00 5.10
N MET A 411 57.85 8.70 5.89
CA MET A 411 57.30 10.02 5.55
C MET A 411 58.39 11.10 5.64
N VAL A 412 58.38 12.05 4.71
CA VAL A 412 59.17 13.29 4.80
C VAL A 412 58.23 14.49 4.97
N THR A 413 58.44 15.27 6.02
CA THR A 413 57.71 16.51 6.31
C THR A 413 58.45 17.72 5.73
N ALA A 414 57.76 18.51 4.91
CA ALA A 414 58.23 19.84 4.49
C ALA A 414 57.05 20.78 4.25
N ALA A 415 57.05 21.94 4.91
CA ALA A 415 56.03 22.97 4.75
C ALA A 415 56.43 23.97 3.65
N PRO A 416 55.47 24.52 2.87
CA PRO A 416 55.76 25.57 1.89
C PRO A 416 55.89 26.94 2.57
N ARG A 417 56.94 27.68 2.22
CA ARG A 417 57.06 29.12 2.49
C ARG A 417 56.40 29.95 1.38
N VAL A 418 56.11 31.21 1.69
CA VAL A 418 55.39 32.17 0.84
C VAL A 418 56.34 33.33 0.42
N ASP A 419 55.95 34.06 -0.63
CA ASP A 419 56.50 35.33 -1.19
C ASP A 419 57.73 35.27 -2.14
N PRO A 420 57.87 36.22 -3.12
CA PRO A 420 56.96 37.29 -3.58
C PRO A 420 56.70 37.33 -5.14
N ILE A 421 56.17 38.46 -5.63
CA ILE A 421 55.41 38.67 -6.90
C ILE A 421 56.17 39.41 -8.04
N ALA A 422 55.71 39.19 -9.29
CA ALA A 422 55.81 40.04 -10.53
C ALA A 422 57.10 40.04 -11.40
N PRO A 423 57.05 40.48 -12.69
CA PRO A 423 55.91 40.98 -13.50
C PRO A 423 55.64 40.21 -14.83
N PRO A 424 54.54 40.50 -15.56
CA PRO A 424 54.23 39.90 -16.86
C PRO A 424 54.90 40.63 -18.04
N ILE A 425 55.22 39.90 -19.12
CA ILE A 425 55.66 40.50 -20.40
C ILE A 425 54.46 40.63 -21.34
N SER A 426 54.20 41.86 -21.75
CA SER A 426 53.21 42.24 -22.77
C SER A 426 53.65 41.82 -24.17
N ASN A 427 52.70 41.46 -25.03
CA ASN A 427 52.80 41.78 -26.46
C ASN A 427 51.41 41.78 -27.14
N THR A 428 51.04 42.95 -27.65
CA THR A 428 49.99 43.21 -28.64
C THR A 428 50.63 43.98 -29.80
N PRO A 429 49.92 44.31 -30.90
CA PRO A 429 49.11 43.46 -31.77
C PRO A 429 49.69 43.46 -33.22
N ARG A 430 49.13 42.66 -34.14
CA ARG A 430 49.34 42.89 -35.59
C ARG A 430 48.13 42.51 -36.45
N ALA A 431 47.83 43.38 -37.41
CA ALA A 431 46.91 43.24 -38.55
C ALA A 431 47.53 44.04 -39.73
N PRO A 432 46.94 44.14 -40.94
CA PRO A 432 45.83 43.39 -41.56
C PRO A 432 46.20 42.78 -42.95
N GLY A 433 45.21 42.25 -43.69
CA GLY A 433 45.29 41.83 -45.11
C GLY A 433 45.25 40.30 -45.31
N ASP A 434 44.48 39.71 -46.24
CA ASP A 434 43.51 40.24 -47.21
C ASP A 434 42.33 39.26 -47.40
N ALA A 435 41.18 39.77 -47.89
CA ALA A 435 40.01 38.97 -48.26
C ALA A 435 40.10 38.47 -49.72
N PRO A 436 39.30 37.44 -50.12
CA PRO A 436 38.00 37.80 -50.69
C PRO A 436 36.85 36.77 -50.49
N GLY A 437 35.61 37.28 -50.57
CA GLY A 437 34.50 36.61 -51.27
C GLY A 437 33.64 35.58 -50.52
N ALA A 438 32.48 36.01 -50.03
CA ALA A 438 31.41 35.12 -49.56
C ALA A 438 30.43 34.74 -50.69
N PRO A 439 29.73 33.59 -50.55
CA PRO A 439 28.32 33.53 -50.95
C PRO A 439 27.39 33.06 -49.82
N ARG A 440 26.12 33.49 -49.89
CA ARG A 440 25.05 33.18 -48.93
C ARG A 440 24.57 31.73 -49.03
N PRO A 441 24.05 31.12 -47.93
CA PRO A 441 23.29 29.89 -48.01
C PRO A 441 21.83 30.14 -48.46
N THR A 442 21.36 29.31 -49.39
CA THR A 442 19.92 29.12 -49.70
C THR A 442 19.42 27.80 -49.10
N PRO A 443 18.13 27.67 -48.74
CA PRO A 443 17.60 26.45 -48.13
C PRO A 443 17.43 25.33 -49.17
N MET A 444 17.62 24.08 -48.75
CA MET A 444 17.19 22.90 -49.53
C MET A 444 16.02 22.19 -48.86
N SER A 445 15.02 21.90 -49.67
CA SER A 445 13.83 21.10 -49.34
C SER A 445 14.14 19.61 -49.47
N ILE A 446 13.51 18.77 -48.64
CA ILE A 446 13.61 17.31 -48.72
C ILE A 446 12.45 16.78 -49.57
N GLY A 447 12.78 16.01 -50.61
CA GLY A 447 11.80 15.35 -51.48
C GLY A 447 11.21 14.08 -50.85
N GLN A 448 9.96 13.77 -51.23
CA GLN A 448 9.23 12.56 -50.82
C GLN A 448 9.64 11.33 -51.63
N ILE A 449 9.52 10.13 -51.04
CA ILE A 449 9.30 8.87 -51.75
C ILE A 449 8.16 8.11 -51.06
N MET A 450 7.23 7.56 -51.84
CA MET A 450 6.06 6.77 -51.41
C MET A 450 6.27 5.27 -51.66
N VAL A 451 5.72 4.42 -50.78
CA VAL A 451 5.12 3.09 -51.08
C VAL A 451 4.00 2.90 -50.03
N ALA A 452 2.72 3.17 -50.34
CA ALA A 452 1.73 2.37 -51.07
C ALA A 452 1.05 1.26 -50.24
N ALA A 453 -0.27 1.39 -50.09
CA ALA A 453 -1.21 0.36 -49.61
C ALA A 453 -2.39 0.26 -50.61
N PRO A 454 -3.02 -0.92 -50.80
CA PRO A 454 -3.96 -1.14 -51.89
C PRO A 454 -5.38 -0.64 -51.60
N ASN A 455 -6.09 -0.33 -52.68
CA ASN A 455 -7.43 0.26 -52.74
C ASN A 455 -8.48 -0.82 -53.08
N VAL A 456 -9.74 -0.64 -52.65
CA VAL A 456 -10.92 -1.22 -53.34
C VAL A 456 -12.04 -0.16 -53.34
N GLU A 457 -12.71 -0.04 -54.48
CA GLU A 457 -13.75 0.94 -54.86
C GLU A 457 -15.11 0.67 -54.15
N VAL A 458 -16.23 1.43 -54.25
CA VAL A 458 -16.85 2.20 -55.37
C VAL A 458 -17.75 3.37 -54.82
N PRO A 459 -18.68 4.08 -55.54
CA PRO A 459 -18.53 5.53 -55.79
C PRO A 459 -19.68 6.45 -55.25
N ALA A 460 -19.73 7.69 -55.78
CA ALA A 460 -20.40 8.87 -55.23
C ALA A 460 -21.75 9.30 -55.85
N HIS A 461 -22.44 10.22 -55.16
CA HIS A 461 -23.23 11.38 -55.65
C HIS A 461 -23.61 12.25 -54.42
N GLY A 462 -23.72 13.59 -54.40
CA GLY A 462 -23.40 14.66 -55.37
C GLY A 462 -24.11 15.98 -54.96
N SER A 463 -23.47 17.15 -55.13
CA SER A 463 -24.02 18.55 -54.98
C SER A 463 -24.60 18.97 -53.59
N GLU A 464 -24.51 20.20 -53.08
CA GLU A 464 -23.95 21.48 -53.56
C GLU A 464 -23.63 22.46 -52.38
N LYS A 465 -22.86 23.53 -52.65
CA LYS A 465 -22.48 24.67 -51.73
C LYS A 465 -23.45 25.88 -51.93
N PRO A 466 -23.35 27.08 -51.26
CA PRO A 466 -22.30 27.71 -50.41
C PRO A 466 -22.80 28.22 -49.01
N ALA A 467 -22.02 28.64 -47.99
CA ALA A 467 -21.01 29.71 -47.79
C ALA A 467 -21.55 31.16 -48.05
N LEU A 468 -21.31 32.23 -47.26
CA LEU A 468 -20.10 32.75 -46.58
C LEU A 468 -20.38 33.79 -45.43
N ALA A 469 -19.36 34.04 -44.55
CA ALA A 469 -19.06 35.25 -43.72
C ALA A 469 -20.11 35.81 -42.71
N GLY A 470 -19.82 36.43 -41.53
CA GLY A 470 -18.59 36.97 -40.88
C GLY A 470 -18.50 38.52 -40.94
N PRO A 471 -17.94 39.31 -39.98
CA PRO A 471 -17.48 39.04 -38.57
C PRO A 471 -17.86 40.13 -37.48
N VAL A 472 -17.54 39.83 -36.20
CA VAL A 472 -17.07 40.64 -35.00
C VAL A 472 -17.03 42.20 -35.14
N PRO A 473 -17.46 43.07 -34.17
CA PRO A 473 -16.87 43.19 -32.81
C PRO A 473 -17.72 43.72 -31.60
N SER A 474 -17.03 43.87 -30.45
CA SER A 474 -17.50 44.22 -29.09
C SER A 474 -17.68 45.74 -28.80
N ALA A 475 -18.53 46.12 -27.84
CA ALA A 475 -18.24 47.11 -26.77
C ALA A 475 -19.41 47.37 -25.76
N GLU A 476 -19.05 47.33 -24.47
CA GLU A 476 -19.49 48.06 -23.25
C GLU A 476 -20.78 48.93 -23.12
N SER A 477 -21.25 49.04 -21.86
CA SER A 477 -21.99 50.16 -21.20
C SER A 477 -23.48 50.37 -21.54
N ASN A 478 -24.36 50.92 -20.68
CA ASN A 478 -24.48 50.95 -19.20
C ASN A 478 -25.99 51.21 -18.82
N GLU A 479 -26.40 50.92 -17.58
CA GLU A 479 -27.56 51.47 -16.83
C GLU A 479 -28.98 51.66 -17.46
N LYS A 480 -29.96 50.84 -17.00
CA LYS A 480 -31.23 51.15 -16.24
C LYS A 480 -32.07 52.45 -16.54
N PRO A 481 -33.39 52.53 -16.18
CA PRO A 481 -34.28 51.58 -15.46
C PRO A 481 -35.76 51.41 -15.99
N ALA A 482 -36.52 50.53 -15.29
CA ALA A 482 -37.99 50.59 -15.01
C ALA A 482 -39.03 50.13 -16.10
N VAL A 483 -39.86 49.07 -15.90
CA VAL A 483 -41.21 49.03 -15.21
C VAL A 483 -42.36 49.28 -16.24
N ILE A 484 -43.33 48.39 -16.61
CA ILE A 484 -44.15 47.34 -15.92
C ILE A 484 -44.73 46.25 -16.89
N GLN A 485 -45.04 45.03 -16.36
CA GLN A 485 -45.96 43.93 -16.83
C GLN A 485 -45.72 43.25 -18.20
N ASP A 486 -45.51 41.93 -18.30
CA ASP A 486 -46.29 40.72 -17.90
C ASP A 486 -47.19 40.19 -19.03
N ALA A 487 -46.80 39.01 -19.56
CA ALA A 487 -47.67 38.04 -20.28
C ALA A 487 -46.90 36.80 -20.78
N ALA A 488 -45.57 36.89 -20.98
CA ALA A 488 -44.80 35.91 -21.76
C ALA A 488 -43.93 34.92 -20.97
N MET A 489 -43.86 35.01 -19.64
CA MET A 489 -42.85 34.25 -18.84
C MET A 489 -43.41 33.05 -18.04
N GLY A 490 -44.71 32.73 -18.18
CA GLY A 490 -45.29 31.53 -17.59
C GLY A 490 -44.89 30.22 -18.30
N GLY A 491 -44.91 30.22 -19.64
CA GLY A 491 -44.59 29.02 -20.43
C GLY A 491 -43.13 28.59 -20.34
N ALA A 492 -42.19 29.54 -20.34
CA ALA A 492 -40.77 29.25 -20.29
C ALA A 492 -40.32 28.74 -18.91
N LEU A 493 -40.83 29.32 -17.80
CA LEU A 493 -40.52 28.77 -16.46
C LEU A 493 -41.19 27.42 -16.21
N ALA A 494 -42.43 27.20 -16.67
CA ALA A 494 -43.07 25.89 -16.53
C ALA A 494 -42.31 24.80 -17.32
N ALA A 495 -41.89 25.09 -18.55
CA ALA A 495 -41.09 24.17 -19.36
C ALA A 495 -39.68 23.96 -18.79
N SER A 496 -39.03 25.02 -18.29
CA SER A 496 -37.70 24.93 -17.66
C SER A 496 -37.73 24.19 -16.33
N ASN A 497 -38.75 24.41 -15.50
CA ASN A 497 -38.92 23.70 -14.23
C ASN A 497 -39.33 22.24 -14.47
N ALA A 498 -40.20 21.93 -15.44
CA ALA A 498 -40.49 20.56 -15.82
C ALA A 498 -39.27 19.85 -16.46
N ALA A 499 -38.43 20.57 -17.21
CA ALA A 499 -37.15 20.06 -17.70
C ALA A 499 -36.15 19.83 -16.56
N ALA A 500 -36.11 20.71 -15.54
CA ALA A 500 -35.26 20.56 -14.36
C ALA A 500 -35.77 19.45 -13.41
N GLU A 501 -37.08 19.27 -13.26
CA GLU A 501 -37.70 18.16 -12.51
C GLU A 501 -37.54 16.83 -13.23
N SER A 502 -37.62 16.80 -14.56
CA SER A 502 -37.34 15.58 -15.34
C SER A 502 -35.85 15.28 -15.44
N ALA A 503 -34.96 16.29 -15.48
CA ALA A 503 -33.51 16.11 -15.40
C ALA A 503 -33.02 15.76 -13.98
N SER A 504 -33.66 16.27 -12.93
CA SER A 504 -33.38 15.87 -11.54
C SER A 504 -33.96 14.49 -11.22
N ARG A 505 -35.17 14.15 -11.71
CA ARG A 505 -35.65 12.75 -11.71
C ARG A 505 -34.75 11.85 -12.54
N ALA A 506 -34.24 12.28 -13.69
CA ALA A 506 -33.29 11.49 -14.47
C ALA A 506 -31.94 11.33 -13.77
N SER A 507 -31.45 12.34 -13.04
CA SER A 507 -30.21 12.26 -12.25
C SER A 507 -30.36 11.45 -10.96
N ALA A 508 -31.49 11.57 -10.27
CA ALA A 508 -31.85 10.70 -9.14
C ALA A 508 -32.00 9.24 -9.61
N LYS A 509 -32.59 9.04 -10.79
CA LYS A 509 -32.68 7.71 -11.43
C LYS A 509 -31.33 7.24 -11.99
N ALA A 510 -30.40 8.12 -12.34
CA ALA A 510 -29.02 7.75 -12.72
C ALA A 510 -28.20 7.20 -11.54
N LEU A 511 -28.59 7.49 -10.29
CA LEU A 511 -28.04 6.90 -9.07
C LEU A 511 -28.69 5.55 -8.68
N THR A 512 -29.44 4.91 -9.60
CA THR A 512 -29.93 3.52 -9.47
C THR A 512 -28.98 2.46 -10.07
N GLY A 513 -27.72 2.83 -10.34
CA GLY A 513 -26.64 1.86 -10.53
C GLY A 513 -26.30 1.12 -9.23
N ARG A 514 -25.65 -0.05 -9.33
CA ARG A 514 -25.13 -0.76 -8.15
C ARG A 514 -24.01 0.06 -7.52
N VAL A 515 -24.29 0.74 -6.40
CA VAL A 515 -23.26 1.47 -5.65
C VAL A 515 -22.50 0.50 -4.75
N SER A 516 -21.17 0.47 -4.89
CA SER A 516 -20.29 -0.21 -3.95
C SER A 516 -20.20 0.61 -2.66
N VAL A 517 -20.41 -0.04 -1.52
CA VAL A 517 -20.40 0.61 -0.20
C VAL A 517 -19.50 -0.16 0.76
N ASP A 518 -18.56 0.56 1.35
CA ASP A 518 -17.74 0.10 2.48
C ASP A 518 -18.48 0.44 3.79
N LEU A 519 -18.76 -0.54 4.65
CA LEU A 519 -19.52 -0.33 5.89
C LEU A 519 -18.58 0.09 7.02
N ILE A 520 -18.54 1.40 7.27
CA ILE A 520 -17.78 1.97 8.39
C ILE A 520 -18.39 1.56 9.75
N TRP A 521 -19.73 1.62 9.89
CA TRP A 521 -20.36 1.39 11.19
C TRP A 521 -21.86 1.03 11.13
N LEU A 522 -22.32 0.24 12.10
CA LEU A 522 -23.72 -0.15 12.28
C LEU A 522 -24.07 -0.30 13.77
N ASN A 523 -25.23 0.23 14.17
CA ASN A 523 -25.84 -0.03 15.47
C ASN A 523 -26.75 -1.27 15.45
N ALA A 524 -26.26 -2.41 15.96
CA ALA A 524 -27.02 -3.66 16.06
C ALA A 524 -28.42 -3.49 16.69
N GLY A 525 -28.53 -2.67 17.75
CA GLY A 525 -29.78 -2.44 18.47
C GLY A 525 -30.90 -1.80 17.62
N SER A 526 -30.57 -1.22 16.46
CA SER A 526 -31.56 -0.65 15.52
C SER A 526 -32.05 -1.66 14.47
N MET A 527 -31.39 -2.81 14.29
CA MET A 527 -31.76 -3.81 13.28
C MET A 527 -33.21 -4.33 13.40
N PRO A 528 -33.78 -4.54 14.60
CA PRO A 528 -35.20 -4.89 14.74
C PRO A 528 -36.17 -3.81 14.24
N ARG A 529 -35.78 -2.53 14.23
CA ARG A 529 -36.57 -1.44 13.63
C ARG A 529 -36.38 -1.39 12.11
N ILE A 530 -35.14 -1.57 11.64
CA ILE A 530 -34.80 -1.63 10.20
C ILE A 530 -35.59 -2.74 9.50
N ARG A 531 -35.61 -3.96 10.06
CA ARG A 531 -36.37 -5.12 9.54
C ARG A 531 -37.89 -4.92 9.45
N LYS A 532 -38.45 -3.99 10.23
CA LYS A 532 -39.90 -3.70 10.22
C LYS A 532 -40.32 -2.75 9.10
N GLN A 533 -39.39 -1.95 8.54
CA GLN A 533 -39.69 -1.00 7.48
C GLN A 533 -40.18 -1.71 6.22
N SER A 534 -41.39 -1.38 5.76
CA SER A 534 -42.01 -1.98 4.57
C SER A 534 -41.16 -1.78 3.32
N ALA A 535 -40.62 -0.57 3.13
CA ALA A 535 -39.80 -0.17 1.99
C ALA A 535 -38.53 -1.02 1.78
N TRP A 536 -38.05 -1.74 2.81
CA TRP A 536 -36.83 -2.53 2.73
C TRP A 536 -37.07 -4.04 2.75
N LYS A 537 -38.33 -4.51 2.91
CA LYS A 537 -38.65 -5.95 2.99
C LYS A 537 -38.26 -6.73 1.74
N GLU A 538 -38.47 -6.15 0.55
CA GLU A 538 -38.09 -6.76 -0.73
C GLU A 538 -36.57 -6.90 -0.85
N ILE A 539 -35.83 -5.84 -0.51
CA ILE A 539 -34.36 -5.83 -0.50
C ILE A 539 -33.86 -6.91 0.45
N LEU A 540 -34.35 -6.94 1.69
CA LEU A 540 -33.97 -7.92 2.71
C LEU A 540 -34.30 -9.37 2.30
N GLY A 541 -35.45 -9.60 1.64
CA GLY A 541 -35.81 -10.92 1.09
C GLY A 541 -34.91 -11.39 -0.06
N SER A 542 -34.28 -10.44 -0.79
CA SER A 542 -33.34 -10.72 -1.88
C SER A 542 -31.88 -10.91 -1.43
N VAL A 543 -31.63 -10.96 -0.11
CA VAL A 543 -30.29 -11.16 0.46
C VAL A 543 -29.97 -12.65 0.54
N LYS A 544 -29.06 -13.11 -0.34
CA LYS A 544 -28.48 -14.46 -0.24
C LYS A 544 -27.37 -14.47 0.80
N VAL A 545 -27.34 -15.52 1.62
CA VAL A 545 -26.20 -15.88 2.47
C VAL A 545 -25.02 -16.30 1.57
N ARG A 546 -23.82 -15.80 1.84
CA ARG A 546 -22.57 -16.32 1.30
C ARG A 546 -21.81 -17.06 2.39
N PRO A 547 -21.06 -18.14 2.09
CA PRO A 547 -20.20 -18.81 3.07
C PRO A 547 -19.19 -17.83 3.70
N GLU A 548 -18.57 -17.01 2.85
CA GLU A 548 -17.62 -15.93 3.19
C GLU A 548 -18.13 -14.90 4.22
N ASP A 549 -19.45 -14.84 4.49
CA ASP A 549 -20.00 -13.82 5.40
C ASP A 549 -19.63 -14.08 6.88
N GLU A 550 -19.32 -15.33 7.26
CA GLU A 550 -18.99 -15.70 8.66
C GLU A 550 -17.49 -15.47 8.99
N ASP A 551 -16.61 -15.50 7.99
CA ASP A 551 -15.16 -15.32 8.13
C ASP A 551 -14.75 -13.84 8.29
N LEU A 552 -15.64 -12.90 7.96
CA LEU A 552 -15.37 -11.46 7.95
C LEU A 552 -15.44 -10.77 9.33
N ASP A 553 -15.72 -11.53 10.40
CA ASP A 553 -15.83 -11.02 11.77
C ASP A 553 -14.53 -11.18 12.59
N ASP A 554 -13.46 -11.75 12.02
CA ASP A 554 -12.30 -12.17 12.82
C ASP A 554 -11.40 -11.05 13.35
N ASP A 555 -11.31 -9.91 12.66
CA ASP A 555 -10.56 -8.73 13.11
C ASP A 555 -11.21 -8.00 14.31
N PHE A 556 -12.47 -8.30 14.64
CA PHE A 556 -13.17 -7.65 15.75
C PHE A 556 -13.07 -8.46 17.06
N PRO A 557 -12.66 -7.82 18.19
CA PRO A 557 -12.62 -8.47 19.48
C PRO A 557 -13.97 -9.13 19.85
N PRO A 558 -13.96 -10.34 20.45
CA PRO A 558 -15.18 -11.04 20.83
C PRO A 558 -15.99 -10.19 21.82
N GLY A 559 -17.15 -9.70 21.38
CA GLY A 559 -17.97 -8.70 22.07
C GLY A 559 -18.26 -7.43 21.26
N ARG A 560 -17.52 -7.16 20.17
CA ARG A 560 -17.85 -6.12 19.18
C ARG A 560 -18.30 -6.64 17.81
N ARG A 561 -18.12 -7.94 17.55
CA ARG A 561 -18.58 -8.62 16.32
C ARG A 561 -20.08 -8.35 16.10
N LEU A 562 -20.41 -7.68 15.01
CA LEU A 562 -21.78 -7.52 14.54
C LEU A 562 -22.21 -8.84 13.92
N PRO A 563 -23.40 -9.41 14.20
CA PRO A 563 -23.80 -10.65 13.56
C PRO A 563 -23.69 -10.54 12.03
N ALA A 564 -23.00 -11.46 11.37
CA ALA A 564 -22.83 -11.48 9.91
C ALA A 564 -24.14 -11.21 9.14
N LYS A 565 -25.27 -11.73 9.65
CA LYS A 565 -26.63 -11.43 9.16
C LYS A 565 -26.99 -9.94 9.23
N ASP A 566 -26.75 -9.28 10.36
CA ASP A 566 -27.07 -7.87 10.57
C ASP A 566 -26.20 -6.98 9.67
N ARG A 567 -24.89 -7.27 9.58
CA ARG A 567 -23.94 -6.59 8.67
C ARG A 567 -24.37 -6.70 7.21
N ARG A 568 -24.70 -7.91 6.75
CA ARG A 568 -25.14 -8.19 5.37
C ARG A 568 -26.47 -7.51 5.03
N GLU A 569 -27.45 -7.53 5.95
CA GLU A 569 -28.75 -6.88 5.76
C GLU A 569 -28.60 -5.35 5.67
N ALA A 570 -27.77 -4.75 6.53
CA ALA A 570 -27.47 -3.31 6.47
C ALA A 570 -26.76 -2.93 5.16
N LEU A 571 -25.72 -3.69 4.76
CA LEU A 571 -25.04 -3.50 3.47
C LEU A 571 -26.00 -3.61 2.28
N ALA A 572 -26.93 -4.57 2.30
CA ALA A 572 -27.91 -4.71 1.23
C ALA A 572 -28.83 -3.48 1.10
N ILE A 573 -29.28 -2.90 2.22
CA ILE A 573 -30.06 -1.65 2.22
C ILE A 573 -29.21 -0.48 1.75
N LEU A 574 -27.96 -0.35 2.22
CA LEU A 574 -27.07 0.73 1.81
C LEU A 574 -26.76 0.68 0.30
N CYS A 575 -26.50 -0.49 -0.28
CA CYS A 575 -26.16 -0.63 -1.70
C CYS A 575 -27.37 -0.59 -2.65
N ARG A 576 -28.56 -1.04 -2.21
CA ARG A 576 -29.74 -1.23 -3.10
C ARG A 576 -30.95 -0.36 -2.77
N GLY A 577 -31.05 0.19 -1.56
CA GLY A 577 -32.17 1.03 -1.16
C GLY A 577 -32.16 2.37 -1.87
N GLU A 578 -33.33 2.92 -2.18
CA GLU A 578 -33.47 4.27 -2.72
C GLU A 578 -33.20 5.29 -1.59
N PRO A 579 -32.24 6.23 -1.78
CA PRO A 579 -31.95 7.26 -0.80
C PRO A 579 -32.92 8.44 -0.97
N LEU A 580 -33.37 9.01 0.14
CA LEU A 580 -34.08 10.28 0.15
C LEU A 580 -33.08 11.45 0.04
N ASP A 581 -33.52 12.52 -0.62
CA ASP A 581 -32.89 13.83 -0.56
C ASP A 581 -33.33 14.57 0.73
N MET A 582 -32.78 15.76 0.99
CA MET A 582 -33.14 16.51 2.20
C MET A 582 -34.63 16.87 2.28
N LEU A 583 -35.30 17.11 1.14
CA LEU A 583 -36.74 17.37 1.12
C LEU A 583 -37.53 16.13 1.60
N GLY A 584 -37.22 14.95 1.06
CA GLY A 584 -37.83 13.70 1.50
C GLY A 584 -37.52 13.36 2.97
N VAL A 585 -36.35 13.77 3.48
CA VAL A 585 -36.00 13.64 4.92
C VAL A 585 -36.83 14.60 5.79
N GLU A 586 -37.06 15.84 5.35
CA GLU A 586 -37.94 16.81 6.01
C GLU A 586 -39.41 16.35 6.00
N GLU A 587 -39.92 15.88 4.87
CA GLU A 587 -41.27 15.30 4.75
C GLU A 587 -41.47 14.04 5.61
N ALA A 588 -40.42 13.22 5.76
CA ALA A 588 -40.47 12.05 6.62
C ALA A 588 -40.62 12.46 8.09
N LEU A 589 -39.93 13.52 8.53
CA LEU A 589 -40.10 14.07 9.87
C LEU A 589 -41.51 14.65 10.06
N ALA A 590 -41.99 15.46 9.11
CA ALA A 590 -43.31 16.09 9.18
C ALA A 590 -44.43 15.04 9.38
N ARG A 591 -44.45 14.00 8.54
CA ARG A 591 -45.39 12.86 8.66
C ARG A 591 -45.30 12.13 10.00
N ALA A 592 -44.10 12.04 10.59
CA ALA A 592 -43.92 11.41 11.90
C ALA A 592 -44.32 12.31 13.08
N THR A 593 -44.37 13.64 12.88
CA THR A 593 -44.89 14.60 13.87
C THR A 593 -46.40 14.82 13.79
N GLU A 594 -47.04 14.43 12.69
CA GLU A 594 -48.49 14.48 12.49
C GLU A 594 -49.23 13.25 13.06
N ASP A 595 -48.53 12.19 13.47
CA ASP A 595 -49.13 10.98 14.05
C ASP A 595 -49.65 11.22 15.48
N GLU A 596 -50.98 11.15 15.65
CA GLU A 596 -51.67 11.29 16.94
C GLU A 596 -51.21 10.26 18.00
N ASN A 597 -50.63 9.13 17.58
CA ASN A 597 -50.16 8.06 18.46
C ASN A 597 -48.78 8.32 19.10
N GLY A 598 -48.16 9.46 18.79
CA GLY A 598 -46.95 9.95 19.43
C GLY A 598 -45.67 9.78 18.59
N PHE A 599 -44.72 10.68 18.82
CA PHE A 599 -43.55 10.83 17.95
C PHE A 599 -42.60 9.62 17.97
N THR A 600 -42.60 8.85 16.89
CA THR A 600 -41.60 7.80 16.62
C THR A 600 -40.62 8.29 15.55
N PRO A 601 -39.33 8.54 15.86
CA PRO A 601 -38.33 9.00 14.89
C PRO A 601 -38.26 8.06 13.67
N PRO A 602 -38.57 8.54 12.44
CA PRO A 602 -38.57 7.70 11.26
C PRO A 602 -37.14 7.31 10.89
N LEU A 603 -37.00 6.11 10.32
CA LEU A 603 -35.73 5.62 9.77
C LEU A 603 -35.71 5.89 8.27
N VAL A 604 -34.72 6.63 7.82
CA VAL A 604 -34.51 6.95 6.39
C VAL A 604 -33.14 6.45 5.93
N LEU A 605 -33.05 6.14 4.65
CA LEU A 605 -31.78 6.03 3.94
C LEU A 605 -31.52 7.37 3.24
N ALA A 606 -30.35 7.96 3.44
CA ALA A 606 -29.93 9.18 2.76
C ALA A 606 -28.55 8.98 2.13
N ALA A 607 -28.29 9.65 1.01
CA ALA A 607 -27.02 9.58 0.29
C ALA A 607 -26.50 10.99 -0.01
N GLY A 608 -25.19 11.19 0.07
CA GLY A 608 -24.57 12.48 -0.20
C GLY A 608 -23.15 12.60 0.34
N GLU A 609 -22.65 13.83 0.42
CA GLU A 609 -21.35 14.13 1.00
C GLU A 609 -21.50 14.35 2.51
N LEU A 610 -20.80 13.56 3.31
CA LEU A 610 -20.65 13.80 4.75
C LEU A 610 -19.37 14.60 4.98
N VAL A 611 -19.56 15.82 5.48
CA VAL A 611 -18.47 16.73 5.87
C VAL A 611 -18.31 16.69 7.38
N MET A 612 -17.16 16.22 7.85
CA MET A 612 -16.79 16.22 9.26
C MET A 612 -16.49 17.65 9.74
N ARG A 613 -16.97 18.02 10.92
CA ARG A 613 -16.58 19.27 11.58
C ARG A 613 -15.45 19.01 12.56
N PHE A 614 -14.51 19.95 12.66
CA PHE A 614 -13.43 19.91 13.66
C PHE A 614 -13.81 20.72 14.91
N ASP A 615 -13.18 20.36 16.02
CA ASP A 615 -13.31 21.07 17.29
C ASP A 615 -12.74 22.50 17.17
N GLU A 616 -13.51 23.48 17.63
CA GLU A 616 -13.20 24.90 17.52
C GLU A 616 -11.90 25.30 18.26
N LEU A 617 -11.60 24.64 19.39
CA LEU A 617 -10.41 24.92 20.20
C LEU A 617 -9.16 24.28 19.60
N GLU A 618 -9.26 23.01 19.18
CA GLU A 618 -8.14 22.33 18.52
C GLU A 618 -7.83 22.94 17.15
N THR A 619 -8.85 23.43 16.42
CA THR A 619 -8.65 24.19 15.18
C THR A 619 -7.81 25.44 15.41
N LEU A 620 -8.08 26.21 16.48
CA LEU A 620 -7.29 27.39 16.83
C LEU A 620 -5.84 27.03 17.23
N LYS A 621 -5.64 25.93 17.97
CA LYS A 621 -4.30 25.44 18.34
C LYS A 621 -3.49 25.00 17.11
N ALA A 622 -4.10 24.23 16.20
CA ALA A 622 -3.47 23.80 14.95
C ALA A 622 -3.13 25.01 14.06
N THR A 623 -4.04 25.99 13.98
CA THR A 623 -3.82 27.29 13.30
C THR A 623 -2.60 28.02 13.87
N LEU A 624 -2.48 28.13 15.20
CA LEU A 624 -1.31 28.74 15.85
C LEU A 624 0.00 27.98 15.60
N ALA A 625 -0.04 26.64 15.62
CA ALA A 625 1.12 25.80 15.34
C ALA A 625 1.62 25.98 13.90
N ALA A 626 0.71 26.06 12.92
CA ALA A 626 1.03 26.35 11.52
C ALA A 626 1.52 27.80 11.31
N LEU A 627 1.03 28.77 12.09
CA LEU A 627 1.48 30.17 12.01
C LEU A 627 2.80 30.45 12.72
N ALA A 628 3.19 29.66 13.73
CA ALA A 628 4.38 29.93 14.55
C ALA A 628 5.71 30.04 13.73
N PRO A 629 6.00 29.19 12.72
CA PRO A 629 7.17 29.35 11.85
C PRO A 629 7.11 30.59 10.94
N HIS A 630 5.95 31.25 10.85
CA HIS A 630 5.68 32.36 9.94
C HIS A 630 5.45 33.69 10.65
N ALA A 631 5.34 33.70 11.99
CA ALA A 631 5.19 34.90 12.79
C ALA A 631 6.40 35.84 12.64
N HIS A 632 7.62 35.28 12.58
CA HIS A 632 8.85 36.06 12.63
C HIS A 632 8.96 37.07 11.48
N GLY A 633 8.91 38.36 11.84
CA GLY A 633 9.02 39.49 10.91
C GLY A 633 7.69 40.15 10.54
N ASP A 634 6.53 39.61 10.94
CA ASP A 634 5.25 40.31 10.91
C ASP A 634 4.78 40.65 12.33
N LYS A 635 5.05 41.90 12.74
CA LYS A 635 4.70 42.41 14.06
C LYS A 635 3.20 42.31 14.37
N ARG A 636 2.31 42.41 13.37
CA ARG A 636 0.85 42.30 13.60
C ARG A 636 0.46 40.87 13.89
N LEU A 637 1.08 39.91 13.19
CA LEU A 637 0.87 38.48 13.41
C LEU A 637 1.47 38.02 14.75
N GLU A 638 2.66 38.49 15.11
CA GLU A 638 3.28 38.24 16.43
C GLU A 638 2.40 38.78 17.58
N GLU A 639 1.92 40.02 17.50
CA GLU A 639 1.01 40.61 18.50
C GLU A 639 -0.33 39.85 18.59
N ALA A 640 -0.87 39.39 17.46
CA ALA A 640 -2.10 38.60 17.44
C ALA A 640 -1.91 37.22 18.09
N ILE A 641 -0.84 36.49 17.73
CA ILE A 641 -0.49 35.19 18.33
C ILE A 641 -0.30 35.31 19.84
N ALA A 642 0.40 36.35 20.32
CA ALA A 642 0.60 36.60 21.74
C ALA A 642 -0.74 36.78 22.49
N ARG A 643 -1.68 37.58 21.94
CA ARG A 643 -3.02 37.77 22.54
C ARG A 643 -3.80 36.45 22.66
N VAL A 644 -3.70 35.56 21.67
CA VAL A 644 -4.38 34.25 21.73
C VAL A 644 -3.71 33.31 22.74
N GLN A 645 -2.38 33.35 22.87
CA GLN A 645 -1.66 32.63 23.92
C GLN A 645 -2.00 33.15 25.33
N GLU A 646 -2.32 34.44 25.49
CA GLU A 646 -2.86 34.99 26.73
C GLU A 646 -4.32 34.58 26.97
N MET A 647 -5.15 34.55 25.92
CA MET A 647 -6.53 34.07 26.00
C MET A 647 -6.61 32.63 26.52
N PHE A 648 -5.69 31.74 26.12
CA PHE A 648 -5.64 30.37 26.66
C PHE A 648 -5.34 30.29 28.16
N LYS A 649 -4.75 31.32 28.78
CA LYS A 649 -4.54 31.39 30.23
C LYS A 649 -5.83 31.71 31.00
N MET A 650 -6.91 32.10 30.32
CA MET A 650 -8.22 32.38 30.92
C MET A 650 -9.15 31.16 30.78
N PRO A 651 -9.48 30.43 31.88
CA PRO A 651 -10.19 29.15 31.78
C PRO A 651 -11.55 29.20 31.09
N TRP A 652 -12.26 30.33 31.18
CA TRP A 652 -13.59 30.53 30.62
C TRP A 652 -13.58 30.93 29.13
N ALA A 653 -12.45 31.43 28.60
CA ALA A 653 -12.34 31.79 27.19
C ALA A 653 -12.30 30.56 26.27
N GLN A 654 -11.87 29.41 26.78
CA GLN A 654 -11.78 28.15 26.04
C GLN A 654 -13.16 27.54 25.71
N GLY A 655 -14.25 27.97 26.37
CA GLY A 655 -15.61 27.48 26.11
C GLY A 655 -16.43 28.30 25.11
N ALA A 656 -15.93 29.48 24.71
CA ALA A 656 -16.67 30.44 23.89
C ALA A 656 -16.47 30.19 22.39
N ASN A 657 -17.11 29.14 21.85
CA ASN A 657 -16.90 28.68 20.46
C ASN A 657 -16.96 29.77 19.39
N ALA A 658 -17.91 30.72 19.49
CA ALA A 658 -18.01 31.85 18.56
C ALA A 658 -16.76 32.76 18.58
N VAL A 659 -16.17 32.98 19.75
CA VAL A 659 -14.92 33.74 19.92
C VAL A 659 -13.73 32.97 19.36
N LEU A 660 -13.71 31.63 19.50
CA LEU A 660 -12.67 30.78 18.92
C LEU A 660 -12.73 30.79 17.38
N GLU A 661 -13.92 30.67 16.80
CA GLU A 661 -14.15 30.76 15.34
C GLU A 661 -13.77 32.16 14.81
N GLU A 662 -14.19 33.25 15.46
CA GLU A 662 -13.83 34.63 15.08
C GLU A 662 -12.31 34.88 15.18
N THR A 663 -11.68 34.42 16.27
CA THR A 663 -10.23 34.55 16.49
C THR A 663 -9.43 33.78 15.42
N THR A 664 -9.86 32.57 15.09
CA THR A 664 -9.26 31.74 14.03
C THR A 664 -9.38 32.44 12.67
N ALA A 665 -10.56 32.98 12.35
CA ALA A 665 -10.79 33.73 11.11
C ALA A 665 -9.93 35.00 11.03
N ASN A 666 -9.76 35.72 12.14
CA ASN A 666 -8.92 36.92 12.22
C ASN A 666 -7.42 36.59 12.02
N LEU A 667 -6.89 35.54 12.68
CA LEU A 667 -5.52 35.08 12.46
C LEU A 667 -5.27 34.69 11.00
N ARG A 668 -6.18 33.92 10.40
CA ARG A 668 -6.11 33.52 8.99
C ARG A 668 -6.14 34.75 8.06
N LYS A 669 -6.99 35.73 8.34
CA LYS A 669 -7.06 37.00 7.60
C LYS A 669 -5.76 37.78 7.68
N LEU A 670 -5.18 37.96 8.87
CA LEU A 670 -3.90 38.66 9.05
C LEU A 670 -2.76 37.99 8.28
N PHE A 671 -2.70 36.65 8.28
CA PHE A 671 -1.71 35.90 7.49
C PHE A 671 -1.84 36.14 5.98
N VAL A 672 -3.07 36.14 5.45
CA VAL A 672 -3.36 36.43 4.03
C VAL A 672 -3.03 37.88 3.65
N GLU A 673 -3.33 38.84 4.53
CA GLU A 673 -3.04 40.27 4.30
C GLU A 673 -1.53 40.59 4.41
N GLY A 674 -0.79 39.89 5.28
CA GLY A 674 0.64 40.11 5.51
C GLY A 674 1.56 39.61 4.39
N ARG A 675 1.17 38.58 3.62
CA ARG A 675 1.98 38.00 2.53
C ARG A 675 1.25 37.97 1.18
N LYS A 676 1.57 38.95 0.32
CA LYS A 676 1.30 38.85 -1.13
C LYS A 676 2.08 37.67 -1.73
N GLY A 677 1.39 36.56 -2.01
CA GLY A 677 1.93 35.41 -2.75
C GLY A 677 2.19 34.14 -1.92
N ALA A 678 1.79 34.07 -0.65
CA ALA A 678 1.76 32.79 0.06
C ALA A 678 0.57 31.93 -0.43
N PRO A 679 0.76 30.63 -0.74
CA PRO A 679 -0.34 29.76 -1.13
C PRO A 679 -1.20 29.41 0.10
N VAL A 680 -2.31 30.13 0.27
CA VAL A 680 -3.28 29.97 1.37
C VAL A 680 -3.79 28.53 1.46
N GLU A 681 -3.93 27.86 0.32
CA GLU A 681 -4.33 26.46 0.20
C GLU A 681 -3.37 25.50 0.91
N VAL A 682 -2.06 25.76 0.90
CA VAL A 682 -1.05 24.93 1.58
C VAL A 682 -1.16 25.10 3.10
N PHE A 683 -1.44 26.32 3.56
CA PHE A 683 -1.68 26.60 4.99
C PHE A 683 -2.95 25.90 5.49
N ASP A 684 -4.06 26.05 4.76
CA ASP A 684 -5.33 25.42 5.13
C ASP A 684 -5.21 23.88 5.12
N ALA A 685 -4.48 23.31 4.14
CA ALA A 685 -4.20 21.88 4.07
C ALA A 685 -3.36 21.38 5.25
N GLN A 686 -2.33 22.13 5.69
CA GLN A 686 -1.51 21.77 6.85
C GLN A 686 -2.33 21.75 8.16
N VAL A 687 -3.20 22.75 8.35
CA VAL A 687 -4.10 22.81 9.52
C VAL A 687 -5.10 21.65 9.47
N GLU A 688 -5.70 21.38 8.31
CA GLU A 688 -6.64 20.26 8.12
C GLU A 688 -5.98 18.90 8.35
N GLN A 689 -4.78 18.67 7.81
CA GLN A 689 -4.01 17.44 8.02
C GLN A 689 -3.74 17.20 9.52
N THR A 690 -3.28 18.24 10.24
CA THR A 690 -3.00 18.15 11.68
C THR A 690 -4.23 17.72 12.48
N LEU A 691 -5.42 18.25 12.12
CA LEU A 691 -6.70 17.94 12.77
C LEU A 691 -7.22 16.53 12.41
N LEU A 692 -6.96 16.06 11.19
CA LEU A 692 -7.32 14.72 10.72
C LEU A 692 -6.41 13.63 11.33
N GLU A 693 -5.11 13.84 11.42
CA GLU A 693 -4.17 12.91 12.06
C GLU A 693 -4.59 12.59 13.51
N HIS A 694 -4.96 13.62 14.27
CA HIS A 694 -5.33 13.51 15.68
C HIS A 694 -6.82 13.27 15.94
N ARG A 695 -7.64 13.17 14.88
CA ARG A 695 -9.11 12.93 14.97
C ARG A 695 -9.84 13.96 15.83
N HIS A 696 -9.44 15.22 15.73
CA HIS A 696 -10.03 16.35 16.47
C HIS A 696 -11.38 16.80 15.89
N TYR A 697 -12.31 15.87 15.73
CA TYR A 697 -13.68 16.15 15.31
C TYR A 697 -14.48 16.83 16.42
N ARG A 698 -15.38 17.73 16.03
CA ARG A 698 -16.29 18.45 16.93
C ARG A 698 -17.20 17.48 17.65
N LYS A 699 -17.24 17.58 18.99
CA LYS A 699 -18.11 16.76 19.85
C LYS A 699 -19.20 17.63 20.48
N ARG A 700 -20.42 17.10 20.59
CA ARG A 700 -21.55 17.72 21.29
C ARG A 700 -22.33 16.69 22.08
N THR A 701 -22.87 17.08 23.23
CA THR A 701 -23.71 16.20 24.06
C THR A 701 -25.16 16.37 23.64
N VAL A 702 -25.64 15.47 22.78
CA VAL A 702 -27.00 15.48 22.21
C VAL A 702 -27.66 14.12 22.39
N PHE A 703 -28.97 14.12 22.61
CA PHE A 703 -29.74 12.92 22.96
C PHE A 703 -29.19 12.18 24.20
N GLY A 704 -28.62 12.94 25.15
CA GLY A 704 -28.07 12.42 26.42
C GLY A 704 -26.69 11.75 26.32
N GLN A 705 -26.00 11.84 25.17
CA GLN A 705 -24.68 11.21 24.96
C GLN A 705 -23.73 12.12 24.19
N PRO A 706 -22.40 12.03 24.41
CA PRO A 706 -21.42 12.68 23.55
C PRO A 706 -21.45 12.07 22.15
N ARG A 707 -21.47 12.93 21.13
CA ARG A 707 -21.56 12.57 19.71
C ARG A 707 -20.63 13.42 18.87
N VAL A 708 -20.04 12.80 17.84
CA VAL A 708 -19.29 13.51 16.80
C VAL A 708 -20.28 14.14 15.82
N VAL A 709 -20.02 15.40 15.46
CA VAL A 709 -20.89 16.20 14.59
C VAL A 709 -20.34 16.25 13.17
N GLY A 710 -21.09 15.68 12.23
CA GLY A 710 -20.91 15.85 10.80
C GLY A 710 -22.01 16.72 10.18
N THR A 711 -21.93 16.97 8.88
CA THR A 711 -22.97 17.62 8.09
C THR A 711 -23.15 16.85 6.80
N LEU A 712 -24.35 16.32 6.57
CA LEU A 712 -24.72 15.68 5.31
C LEU A 712 -25.18 16.76 4.33
N ILE A 713 -24.70 16.68 3.10
CA ILE A 713 -25.12 17.50 1.96
C ILE A 713 -25.61 16.53 0.88
N THR A 714 -26.91 16.57 0.55
CA THR A 714 -27.47 15.67 -0.48
C THR A 714 -27.21 16.22 -1.89
N PRO A 715 -26.94 15.37 -2.90
CA PRO A 715 -26.77 15.80 -4.28
C PRO A 715 -28.03 16.51 -4.80
N GLY A 716 -27.86 17.54 -5.62
CA GLY A 716 -28.97 18.25 -6.28
C GLY A 716 -29.64 19.34 -5.45
N THR A 717 -29.39 19.44 -4.14
CA THR A 717 -29.92 20.54 -3.29
C THR A 717 -28.79 21.25 -2.54
N LYS A 718 -29.01 22.52 -2.15
CA LYS A 718 -28.12 23.24 -1.22
C LYS A 718 -28.46 22.98 0.26
N ALA A 719 -29.39 22.07 0.53
CA ALA A 719 -29.84 21.76 1.88
C ALA A 719 -28.82 20.85 2.58
N ALA A 720 -28.59 21.13 3.86
CA ALA A 720 -27.61 20.43 4.67
C ALA A 720 -28.18 20.18 6.07
N ALA A 721 -28.00 18.97 6.60
CA ALA A 721 -28.47 18.61 7.94
C ALA A 721 -27.30 18.11 8.82
N PRO A 722 -27.30 18.42 10.12
CA PRO A 722 -26.35 17.88 11.07
C PRO A 722 -26.54 16.37 11.23
N VAL A 723 -25.43 15.63 11.20
CA VAL A 723 -25.39 14.18 11.42
C VAL A 723 -24.66 13.88 12.73
N TYR A 724 -25.29 13.10 13.59
CA TYR A 724 -24.83 12.81 14.94
C TYR A 724 -24.36 11.36 15.10
N LEU A 725 -23.05 11.17 14.97
CA LEU A 725 -22.33 9.91 15.09
C LEU A 725 -21.97 9.61 16.56
N PRO A 726 -21.88 8.36 17.02
CA PRO A 726 -21.43 8.06 18.37
C PRO A 726 -19.95 8.46 18.57
N GLU A 727 -19.58 8.89 19.78
CA GLU A 727 -18.18 9.30 20.06
C GLU A 727 -17.16 8.19 19.81
N SER A 728 -17.51 6.92 20.06
CA SER A 728 -16.63 5.77 19.83
C SER A 728 -16.09 5.70 18.41
N LEU A 729 -16.88 6.17 17.43
CA LEU A 729 -16.54 6.14 16.02
C LEU A 729 -15.41 7.11 15.65
N ALA A 730 -15.10 8.12 16.48
CA ALA A 730 -14.09 9.15 16.18
C ALA A 730 -12.72 8.59 15.78
N LYS A 731 -12.34 7.41 16.31
CA LYS A 731 -11.08 6.72 15.98
C LYS A 731 -11.19 5.78 14.79
N GLU A 732 -12.40 5.32 14.47
CA GLU A 732 -12.70 4.29 13.47
C GLU A 732 -13.10 4.92 12.10
N LEU A 733 -13.40 6.22 12.05
CA LEU A 733 -13.65 6.94 10.80
C LEU A 733 -12.41 6.92 9.87
N PRO A 734 -12.58 6.93 8.52
CA PRO A 734 -11.51 7.23 7.58
C PRO A 734 -10.86 8.60 7.85
N GLY A 735 -9.59 8.79 7.48
CA GLY A 735 -8.82 10.03 7.66
C GLY A 735 -9.27 11.21 6.77
N LEU A 736 -10.56 11.32 6.49
CA LEU A 736 -11.13 12.21 5.49
C LEU A 736 -12.04 13.26 6.14
N ARG A 737 -11.86 14.53 5.79
CA ARG A 737 -12.81 15.61 6.15
C ARG A 737 -14.12 15.49 5.39
N ARG A 738 -14.06 15.00 4.15
CA ARG A 738 -15.16 14.88 3.19
C ARG A 738 -15.20 13.48 2.64
N MET A 739 -16.37 12.84 2.66
CA MET A 739 -16.57 11.52 2.08
C MET A 739 -17.97 11.37 1.51
N GLY A 740 -18.09 10.75 0.34
CA GLY A 740 -19.36 10.25 -0.15
C GLY A 740 -19.86 9.13 0.77
N VAL A 741 -21.11 9.21 1.19
CA VAL A 741 -21.73 8.23 2.09
C VAL A 741 -23.14 7.86 1.64
N ARG A 742 -23.55 6.66 2.04
CA ARG A 742 -24.94 6.24 2.16
C ARG A 742 -25.14 5.88 3.63
N LEU A 743 -26.12 6.49 4.29
CA LEU A 743 -26.34 6.33 5.73
C LEU A 743 -27.80 6.03 6.04
N ILE A 744 -28.02 5.14 7.00
CA ILE A 744 -29.32 4.94 7.63
C ILE A 744 -29.36 5.81 8.88
N GLY A 745 -30.38 6.65 9.02
CA GLY A 745 -30.50 7.59 10.14
C GLY A 745 -31.89 7.61 10.76
N GLU A 746 -31.96 7.82 12.07
CA GLU A 746 -33.17 8.29 12.74
C GLU A 746 -33.30 9.79 12.54
N VAL A 747 -34.34 10.22 11.83
CA VAL A 747 -34.66 11.63 11.66
C VAL A 747 -35.32 12.16 12.92
N ARG A 748 -34.86 13.31 13.41
CA ARG A 748 -35.37 13.97 14.61
C ARG A 748 -35.53 15.47 14.34
N PRO A 749 -36.37 16.18 15.12
CA PRO A 749 -36.33 17.63 15.14
C PRO A 749 -34.93 18.13 15.54
N ARG A 750 -34.62 19.34 15.11
CA ARG A 750 -33.48 20.16 15.54
C ARG A 750 -33.11 19.93 17.02
N ALA A 751 -31.84 19.62 17.27
CA ALA A 751 -31.30 19.27 18.58
C ALA A 751 -30.56 20.42 19.27
N GLU A 752 -29.99 21.37 18.52
CA GLU A 752 -29.27 22.53 19.06
C GLU A 752 -29.75 23.86 18.48
N GLN A 753 -29.77 24.91 19.32
CA GLN A 753 -30.15 26.27 18.94
C GLN A 753 -29.14 26.95 18.00
N GLY A 754 -28.01 26.31 17.69
CA GLY A 754 -27.06 26.75 16.64
C GLY A 754 -27.32 26.15 15.24
N GLU A 755 -28.22 25.18 15.10
CA GLU A 755 -28.46 24.48 13.82
C GLU A 755 -29.33 25.31 12.86
N MET A 756 -28.92 25.45 11.60
CA MET A 756 -29.72 26.16 10.57
C MET A 756 -30.83 25.28 9.96
N SER A 757 -30.74 23.95 10.09
CA SER A 757 -31.78 23.03 9.62
C SER A 757 -32.84 22.81 10.69
N ALA A 758 -34.09 22.58 10.26
CA ALA A 758 -35.17 22.12 11.14
C ALA A 758 -35.00 20.64 11.57
N VAL A 759 -34.10 19.91 10.92
CA VAL A 759 -33.91 18.46 11.06
C VAL A 759 -32.52 18.14 11.58
N ALA A 760 -32.44 17.12 12.44
CA ALA A 760 -31.19 16.47 12.84
C ALA A 760 -31.24 14.97 12.52
N VAL A 761 -30.15 14.42 12.00
CA VAL A 761 -30.06 12.99 11.66
C VAL A 761 -29.16 12.27 12.66
N ARG A 762 -29.73 11.40 13.50
CA ARG A 762 -28.94 10.48 14.34
C ARG A 762 -28.56 9.28 13.50
N ALA A 763 -27.27 9.12 13.19
CA ALA A 763 -26.79 7.98 12.42
C ALA A 763 -27.05 6.65 13.14
N VAL A 764 -27.41 5.64 12.34
CA VAL A 764 -27.69 4.25 12.75
C VAL A 764 -26.81 3.27 11.98
N ALA A 765 -26.57 3.52 10.69
CA ALA A 765 -25.57 2.84 9.89
C ALA A 765 -24.89 3.87 8.99
N VAL A 766 -23.58 3.74 8.78
CA VAL A 766 -22.79 4.61 7.91
C VAL A 766 -21.97 3.73 6.99
N GLY A 767 -22.19 3.86 5.69
CA GLY A 767 -21.33 3.29 4.67
C GLY A 767 -20.73 4.37 3.78
N ARG A 768 -19.44 4.26 3.49
CA ARG A 768 -18.74 5.10 2.51
C ARG A 768 -19.08 4.60 1.11
N SER A 769 -19.54 5.48 0.24
CA SER A 769 -19.69 5.14 -1.18
C SER A 769 -18.31 5.06 -1.82
N LEU A 770 -17.99 3.91 -2.40
CA LEU A 770 -16.84 3.74 -3.27
C LEU A 770 -17.29 4.09 -4.69
N SER A 771 -16.88 5.26 -5.17
CA SER A 771 -17.15 5.70 -6.54
C SER A 771 -16.53 4.74 -7.55
N SER A 772 -17.32 4.28 -8.51
CA SER A 772 -16.88 3.56 -9.72
C SER A 772 -16.57 4.52 -10.85
#